data_AF-A0AAV1BBF5-F1
#
_entry.id   AF-A0AAV1BBF5-F1
#
_cell.length_a   1.000
_cell.length_b   1.000
_cell.length_c   1.000
_cell.angle_alpha   90.00
_cell.angle_beta   90.00
_cell.angle_gamma   90.00
#
_symmetry.space_group_name_H-M   'P 1'
#
loop_
_entity.id
_entity.type
_entity.pdbx_description
1 polymer ?
#
loop_
_entity_poly.entity_id
_entity_poly.type
_entity_poly.pdbx_seq_one_letter_code
_entity_poly.pdbx_strand_id
1 'polypeptide(L)'
;MINYHSMESIKIVDSLIDPKNAEELKRTKSDIETKITKIQKLIKNENQSKTATNSRRSKKETELMGLTEDLYKQYQSLSAQYDNVIGKVVSPKRNKILASSSDSESEYFSSEEVDGINKRRSEKEKRNLSHTVKQEQEPDRVDDSNEVKDPNENVDNTNEVLENEAPVEAKEHERQLNSVMNEMRSLSNDKTNLELQIDSQANEVKELSIKNTELQNHVAELESLLKDKQGVVSNLEVKLNNSEEQAKSNIVKLMAQVNELILETKSMETQKYEMEERIESDKNEASIEREELMEKLNSMQQKLDSQENLNKELETQMEVKGEEILQYLMEIENLKEKMAETKSVEQTMLEEKVGFLAVLKEMEVELETQSHQKIDVEEQLRDTTYELKHMMNENKALQDRNDELKAAMTQRGEEITSFLLENASDENGASMEIMALRAQVNDMRLELDSMYEQKSKLELQNERNQNEYAESLAKMENLNTKLAAQIGDLENTIKDQTLTIERINEEQKQTVITSNKNLRTTEKKMEELAEKLRKKMEDNIRLLHQRIHVAEQLNNENKNSCKLTNMRYEQENKTLGEKVAIYEDELRRLKEETTAREEAPSSPLVDRMRFEFEAALNGLDVAAVKLEEHRECIMSNVSKMLCEIQLAKDWIKKMNAEMRQLKDNVDGLTALLSEKEEQELLLRDKVWNLEATVSKEGGENLNLTNAVNHLEKKVVKLEKNLKEKDEDLDSLGEKKREAIRQLCMVVEFHRDRCNYLVNLVSNMRNNNKT
;
A
#
# COMPACT_ATOMS: atom_id res chain seq x y z
N MET A 1 31.64 -3.68 -23.12
CA MET A 1 32.94 -3.34 -22.49
C MET A 1 32.70 -2.46 -21.26
N ILE A 2 31.96 -2.97 -20.26
CA ILE A 2 31.39 -2.14 -19.17
C ILE A 2 31.55 -2.88 -17.82
N ASN A 3 32.78 -3.19 -17.41
CA ASN A 3 33.02 -3.85 -16.12
C ASN A 3 34.44 -3.64 -15.55
N TYR A 4 34.92 -2.38 -15.54
CA TYR A 4 36.24 -2.03 -14.96
C TYR A 4 36.15 -0.91 -13.90
N HIS A 5 35.42 0.18 -14.15
CA HIS A 5 35.37 1.31 -13.20
C HIS A 5 34.72 0.99 -11.83
N SER A 6 33.84 -0.01 -11.74
CA SER A 6 33.26 -0.42 -10.44
C SER A 6 34.33 -0.95 -9.46
N MET A 7 35.33 -1.69 -9.97
CA MET A 7 36.42 -2.22 -9.14
C MET A 7 37.47 -1.16 -8.76
N GLU A 8 37.53 -0.02 -9.44
CA GLU A 8 38.45 1.07 -9.10
C GLU A 8 37.91 1.90 -7.93
N SER A 9 36.60 2.21 -7.94
CA SER A 9 35.93 2.91 -6.83
C SER A 9 36.10 2.21 -5.48
N ILE A 10 35.99 0.87 -5.45
CA ILE A 10 36.17 0.07 -4.23
C ILE A 10 37.62 0.18 -3.71
N LYS A 11 38.63 0.08 -4.59
CA LYS A 11 40.05 0.20 -4.22
C LYS A 11 40.42 1.57 -3.66
N ILE A 12 39.76 2.64 -4.11
CA ILE A 12 39.98 3.99 -3.58
C ILE A 12 39.47 4.07 -2.13
N VAL A 13 38.30 3.48 -1.83
CA VAL A 13 37.76 3.42 -0.45
C VAL A 13 38.67 2.58 0.45
N ASP A 14 39.10 1.39 0.02
CA ASP A 14 40.05 0.54 0.76
C ASP A 14 41.37 1.27 1.08
N SER A 15 41.81 2.19 0.20
CA SER A 15 43.04 2.98 0.40
C SER A 15 42.92 4.13 1.41
N LEU A 16 41.70 4.52 1.82
CA LEU A 16 41.44 5.63 2.74
C LEU A 16 41.20 5.18 4.19
N ILE A 17 40.99 3.88 4.44
CA ILE A 17 40.73 3.34 5.77
C ILE A 17 42.08 3.04 6.44
N ASP A 18 42.39 3.75 7.54
CA ASP A 18 43.52 3.40 8.41
C ASP A 18 43.39 1.91 8.82
N PRO A 19 44.42 1.06 8.61
CA PRO A 19 44.32 -0.38 8.92
C PRO A 19 43.97 -0.65 10.38
N LYS A 20 44.28 0.27 11.30
CA LYS A 20 43.87 0.20 12.70
C LYS A 20 42.35 0.36 12.87
N ASN A 21 41.73 1.29 12.12
CA ASN A 21 40.28 1.43 12.09
C ASN A 21 39.63 0.21 11.42
N ALA A 22 40.23 -0.36 10.37
CA ALA A 22 39.72 -1.56 9.71
C ALA A 22 39.64 -2.76 10.68
N GLU A 23 40.64 -2.95 11.55
CA GLU A 23 40.56 -3.94 12.63
C GLU A 23 39.48 -3.61 13.67
N GLU A 24 39.32 -2.33 14.04
CA GLU A 24 38.33 -1.90 15.04
C GLU A 24 36.89 -2.11 14.54
N LEU A 25 36.60 -1.73 13.29
CA LEU A 25 35.35 -2.04 12.57
C LEU A 25 35.08 -3.54 12.48
N LYS A 26 36.12 -4.37 12.28
CA LYS A 26 35.97 -5.83 12.24
C LYS A 26 35.66 -6.43 13.61
N ARG A 27 36.20 -5.84 14.69
CA ARG A 27 35.90 -6.23 16.08
C ARG A 27 34.49 -5.80 16.50
N THR A 28 34.06 -4.57 16.19
CA THR A 28 32.70 -4.11 16.50
C THR A 28 31.64 -4.89 15.74
N LYS A 29 31.88 -5.20 14.45
CA LYS A 29 31.01 -6.12 13.67
C LYS A 29 30.86 -7.48 14.35
N SER A 30 31.96 -8.10 14.79
CA SER A 30 31.93 -9.42 15.44
C SER A 30 31.23 -9.41 16.81
N ASP A 31 31.36 -8.34 17.59
CA ASP A 31 30.61 -8.14 18.85
C ASP A 31 29.10 -7.95 18.59
N ILE A 32 28.74 -7.16 17.57
CA ILE A 32 27.34 -6.98 17.12
C ILE A 32 26.73 -8.32 16.67
N GLU A 33 27.41 -9.10 15.84
CA GLU A 33 26.97 -10.44 15.42
C GLU A 33 26.81 -11.40 16.60
N THR A 34 27.71 -11.33 17.59
CA THR A 34 27.64 -12.11 18.83
C THR A 34 26.44 -11.70 19.70
N LYS A 35 26.15 -10.40 19.82
CA LYS A 35 24.99 -9.85 20.54
C LYS A 35 23.66 -10.20 19.87
N ILE A 36 23.57 -10.08 18.54
CA ILE A 36 22.40 -10.53 17.76
C ILE A 36 22.18 -12.03 17.96
N THR A 37 23.24 -12.84 17.91
CA THR A 37 23.16 -14.29 18.19
C THR A 37 22.67 -14.58 19.62
N LYS A 38 23.04 -13.75 20.61
CA LYS A 38 22.55 -13.87 22.00
C LYS A 38 21.06 -13.49 22.12
N ILE A 39 20.64 -12.40 21.47
CA ILE A 39 19.23 -11.97 21.38
C ILE A 39 18.36 -13.06 20.75
N GLN A 40 18.78 -13.61 19.61
CA GLN A 40 18.07 -14.72 18.95
C GLN A 40 17.93 -15.95 19.85
N LYS A 41 18.97 -16.28 20.64
CA LYS A 41 18.91 -17.37 21.64
C LYS A 41 17.95 -17.06 22.79
N LEU A 42 17.90 -15.82 23.29
CA LEU A 42 16.96 -15.43 24.34
C LEU A 42 15.51 -15.56 23.87
N ILE A 43 15.18 -15.01 22.69
CA ILE A 43 13.84 -15.08 22.07
C ILE A 43 13.44 -16.54 21.80
N LYS A 44 14.32 -17.34 21.18
CA LYS A 44 14.05 -18.76 20.88
C LYS A 44 13.82 -19.60 22.14
N ASN A 45 14.48 -19.24 23.25
CA ASN A 45 14.34 -19.88 24.56
C ASN A 45 13.19 -19.32 25.43
N GLU A 46 12.42 -18.35 24.93
CA GLU A 46 11.17 -17.92 25.58
C GLU A 46 9.99 -18.77 25.09
N ASN A 47 9.89 -18.97 23.78
CA ASN A 47 8.81 -19.75 23.14
C ASN A 47 8.73 -21.23 23.56
N GLN A 48 9.74 -21.76 24.25
CA GLN A 48 9.81 -23.15 24.71
C GLN A 48 9.42 -23.35 26.20
N SER A 49 9.09 -22.30 26.95
CA SER A 49 8.99 -22.37 28.42
C SER A 49 7.63 -21.92 28.98
N LYS A 50 6.59 -22.76 28.82
CA LYS A 50 5.22 -22.48 29.30
C LYS A 50 5.01 -22.55 30.83
N THR A 51 6.07 -22.76 31.63
CA THR A 51 5.98 -23.02 33.09
C THR A 51 6.97 -22.24 33.95
N ALA A 52 7.64 -21.21 33.40
CA ALA A 52 8.59 -20.39 34.17
C ALA A 52 7.89 -19.28 34.99
N THR A 53 8.15 -19.25 36.30
CA THR A 53 7.63 -18.22 37.22
C THR A 53 7.99 -16.79 36.80
N ASN A 54 7.08 -15.83 37.00
CA ASN A 54 7.16 -14.45 36.49
C ASN A 54 8.52 -13.76 36.76
N SER A 55 9.13 -13.95 37.93
CA SER A 55 10.46 -13.39 38.27
C SER A 55 11.59 -13.86 37.36
N ARG A 56 11.41 -14.96 36.62
CA ARG A 56 12.38 -15.50 35.66
C ARG A 56 12.14 -14.99 34.24
N ARG A 57 10.95 -14.45 33.94
CA ARG A 57 10.61 -13.79 32.67
C ARG A 57 11.14 -12.36 32.65
N SER A 58 10.80 -11.57 33.67
CA SER A 58 11.28 -10.18 33.79
C SER A 58 12.81 -10.06 33.78
N LYS A 59 13.53 -11.04 34.34
CA LYS A 59 15.02 -11.10 34.25
C LYS A 59 15.55 -11.33 32.83
N LYS A 60 14.86 -12.14 32.00
CA LYS A 60 15.22 -12.30 30.57
C LYS A 60 14.87 -11.05 29.77
N GLU A 61 13.73 -10.45 30.06
CA GLU A 61 13.22 -9.23 29.43
C GLU A 61 14.16 -8.03 29.67
N THR A 62 14.66 -7.86 30.91
CA THR A 62 15.68 -6.84 31.21
C THR A 62 17.04 -7.15 30.56
N GLU A 63 17.44 -8.42 30.42
CA GLU A 63 18.66 -8.80 29.69
C GLU A 63 18.52 -8.52 28.19
N LEU A 64 17.36 -8.79 27.61
CA LEU A 64 17.02 -8.52 26.20
C LEU A 64 17.00 -7.01 25.91
N MET A 65 16.41 -6.22 26.82
CA MET A 65 16.34 -4.77 26.70
C MET A 65 17.73 -4.13 26.78
N GLY A 66 18.57 -4.56 27.73
CA GLY A 66 19.96 -4.09 27.84
C GLY A 66 20.80 -4.42 26.59
N LEU A 67 20.69 -5.64 26.05
CA LEU A 67 21.38 -6.02 24.81
C LEU A 67 20.91 -5.21 23.59
N THR A 68 19.63 -4.85 23.54
CA THR A 68 19.07 -4.00 22.47
C THR A 68 19.58 -2.57 22.58
N GLU A 69 19.63 -1.99 23.79
CA GLU A 69 20.11 -0.63 24.02
C GLU A 69 21.63 -0.50 23.77
N ASP A 70 22.42 -1.52 24.12
CA ASP A 70 23.86 -1.58 23.81
C ASP A 70 24.12 -1.65 22.30
N LEU A 71 23.35 -2.45 21.55
CA LEU A 71 23.42 -2.48 20.09
C LEU A 71 23.08 -1.12 19.47
N TYR A 72 22.07 -0.42 20.00
CA TYR A 72 21.69 0.91 19.53
C TYR A 72 22.78 1.95 19.78
N LYS A 73 23.44 1.92 20.95
CA LYS A 73 24.61 2.77 21.25
C LYS A 73 25.80 2.48 20.33
N GLN A 74 26.06 1.21 20.03
CA GLN A 74 27.13 0.83 19.09
C GLN A 74 26.82 1.28 17.65
N TYR A 75 25.56 1.19 17.22
CA TYR A 75 25.13 1.72 15.92
C TYR A 75 25.30 3.25 15.84
N GLN A 76 24.87 4.00 16.87
CA GLN A 76 25.09 5.46 16.92
C GLN A 76 26.58 5.82 16.88
N SER A 77 27.42 5.11 17.64
CA SER A 77 28.88 5.31 17.61
C SER A 77 29.50 5.00 16.25
N LEU A 78 28.95 4.06 15.48
CA LEU A 78 29.42 3.71 14.15
C LEU A 78 29.01 4.76 13.10
N SER A 79 27.77 5.27 13.18
CA SER A 79 27.31 6.41 12.35
C SER A 79 28.21 7.63 12.56
N ALA A 80 28.45 8.02 13.81
CA ALA A 80 29.30 9.16 14.15
C ALA A 80 30.76 9.01 13.68
N GLN A 81 31.26 7.78 13.50
CA GLN A 81 32.57 7.53 12.87
C GLN A 81 32.49 7.70 11.34
N TYR A 82 31.43 7.21 10.70
CA TYR A 82 31.20 7.33 9.25
C TYR A 82 31.05 8.80 8.81
N ASP A 83 30.25 9.58 9.54
CA ASP A 83 30.06 11.02 9.30
C ASP A 83 31.40 11.80 9.38
N ASN A 84 32.29 11.38 10.28
CA ASN A 84 33.62 11.95 10.50
C ASN A 84 34.67 11.47 9.48
N VAL A 85 34.38 10.42 8.69
CA VAL A 85 35.13 10.05 7.49
C VAL A 85 34.66 10.90 6.31
N ILE A 86 33.35 11.03 6.08
CA ILE A 86 32.78 11.89 5.02
C ILE A 86 33.22 13.35 5.20
N GLY A 87 33.18 13.87 6.42
CA GLY A 87 33.62 15.24 6.73
C GLY A 87 35.08 15.55 6.42
N LYS A 88 35.95 14.53 6.27
CA LYS A 88 37.36 14.70 5.86
C LYS A 88 37.56 14.73 4.35
N VAL A 89 36.62 14.20 3.57
CA VAL A 89 36.68 14.20 2.09
C VAL A 89 36.39 15.60 1.54
N VAL A 90 35.59 16.42 2.24
CA VAL A 90 35.14 17.73 1.76
C VAL A 90 35.88 18.88 2.48
N SER A 91 37.03 19.31 1.92
CA SER A 91 37.64 20.59 2.29
C SER A 91 38.21 21.33 1.05
N PRO A 92 37.97 22.65 0.88
CA PRO A 92 38.09 23.29 -0.44
C PRO A 92 39.45 23.94 -0.72
N LYS A 93 40.12 23.53 -1.81
CA LYS A 93 41.24 24.29 -2.38
C LYS A 93 40.74 25.32 -3.40
N ARG A 94 40.81 26.60 -3.02
CA ARG A 94 40.75 27.72 -3.97
C ARG A 94 41.95 27.68 -4.92
N ASN A 95 41.72 28.03 -6.19
CA ASN A 95 42.68 28.79 -6.99
C ASN A 95 41.92 29.74 -7.93
N LYS A 96 42.54 30.89 -8.24
CA LYS A 96 42.06 31.88 -9.23
C LYS A 96 42.88 31.75 -10.51
N ILE A 97 42.31 32.11 -11.66
CA ILE A 97 42.79 33.20 -12.56
C ILE A 97 41.82 33.37 -13.75
N LEU A 98 41.98 34.48 -14.48
CA LEU A 98 41.21 35.07 -15.59
C LEU A 98 40.64 34.06 -16.62
N ALA A 99 39.47 34.24 -17.27
CA ALA A 99 38.73 35.42 -17.79
C ALA A 99 39.15 35.90 -19.20
N SER A 100 38.26 36.66 -19.88
CA SER A 100 38.25 37.06 -21.31
C SER A 100 37.55 36.03 -22.24
N SER A 101 36.70 36.39 -23.22
CA SER A 101 36.04 37.67 -23.56
C SER A 101 35.01 37.51 -24.71
N SER A 102 34.09 38.48 -24.84
CA SER A 102 33.25 38.82 -26.02
C SER A 102 32.13 37.85 -26.42
N ASP A 103 30.87 38.29 -26.60
CA ASP A 103 30.26 39.20 -27.62
C ASP A 103 30.03 38.47 -28.96
N SER A 104 28.92 38.63 -29.71
CA SER A 104 27.81 39.59 -29.56
C SER A 104 26.47 39.06 -30.14
N GLU A 105 25.46 39.95 -30.22
CA GLU A 105 24.04 39.74 -30.58
C GLU A 105 23.77 39.48 -32.09
N SER A 106 22.48 39.57 -32.47
CA SER A 106 21.82 39.56 -33.81
C SER A 106 21.25 38.19 -34.29
N GLU A 107 20.07 38.10 -34.93
CA GLU A 107 19.02 39.12 -35.16
C GLU A 107 17.61 38.48 -35.31
N TYR A 108 16.56 39.28 -35.54
CA TYR A 108 15.16 38.89 -35.32
C TYR A 108 14.27 39.00 -36.57
N PHE A 109 13.72 37.84 -37.00
CA PHE A 109 12.51 37.65 -37.85
C PHE A 109 12.49 38.05 -39.34
N SER A 110 11.69 37.26 -40.11
CA SER A 110 10.80 37.63 -41.24
C SER A 110 10.91 36.66 -42.42
N SER A 111 9.88 36.37 -43.24
CA SER A 111 8.46 35.99 -43.05
C SER A 111 7.78 35.88 -44.44
N GLU A 112 6.59 35.29 -44.49
CA GLU A 112 5.77 35.06 -45.70
C GLU A 112 5.25 36.34 -46.40
N GLU A 113 4.92 36.22 -47.70
CA GLU A 113 3.97 36.99 -48.56
C GLU A 113 3.73 38.52 -48.41
N VAL A 114 3.64 39.23 -49.56
CA VAL A 114 2.43 39.98 -50.03
C VAL A 114 2.65 40.69 -51.39
N ASP A 115 1.55 40.87 -52.14
CA ASP A 115 1.42 41.51 -53.47
C ASP A 115 1.65 43.05 -53.49
N GLY A 116 2.01 43.64 -54.65
CA GLY A 116 2.21 45.10 -54.79
C GLY A 116 2.66 45.62 -56.17
N ILE A 117 1.83 46.45 -56.82
CA ILE A 117 2.04 47.01 -58.17
C ILE A 117 2.60 48.46 -58.13
N ASN A 118 3.61 48.82 -58.97
CA ASN A 118 3.62 50.05 -59.82
C ASN A 118 4.92 50.35 -60.67
N LYS A 119 4.81 50.18 -62.01
CA LYS A 119 4.87 51.26 -63.05
C LYS A 119 6.20 52.00 -63.45
N ARG A 120 6.33 52.21 -64.79
CA ARG A 120 7.26 53.08 -65.59
C ARG A 120 8.66 52.48 -65.89
N ARG A 121 9.37 52.80 -67.00
CA ARG A 121 9.18 53.81 -68.09
C ARG A 121 9.93 53.45 -69.41
N SER A 122 9.27 53.68 -70.56
CA SER A 122 9.79 53.92 -71.95
C SER A 122 10.94 53.03 -72.53
N GLU A 123 11.53 53.18 -73.73
CA GLU A 123 11.32 53.87 -75.05
C GLU A 123 12.04 52.94 -76.08
N LYS A 124 11.66 52.58 -77.32
CA LYS A 124 10.80 53.07 -78.45
C LYS A 124 11.54 53.87 -79.56
N GLU A 125 11.15 53.61 -80.81
CA GLU A 125 11.79 53.99 -82.10
C GLU A 125 13.06 53.18 -82.49
N LYS A 126 13.46 52.95 -83.76
CA LYS A 126 13.07 53.40 -85.14
C LYS A 126 12.95 52.15 -86.06
N ARG A 127 12.01 52.01 -87.02
CA ARG A 127 11.81 52.69 -88.35
C ARG A 127 13.05 52.63 -89.27
N ASN A 128 13.04 52.32 -90.58
CA ASN A 128 12.11 51.73 -91.58
C ASN A 128 13.03 50.96 -92.61
N LEU A 129 12.83 50.70 -93.92
CA LEU A 129 11.82 50.94 -94.98
C LEU A 129 12.09 50.01 -96.21
N SER A 130 11.08 49.39 -96.84
CA SER A 130 11.06 48.88 -98.24
C SER A 130 9.61 48.54 -98.65
N HIS A 131 8.88 49.32 -99.46
CA HIS A 131 8.94 49.44 -100.93
C HIS A 131 8.80 48.11 -101.68
N THR A 132 7.62 47.70 -102.17
CA THR A 132 6.71 48.23 -103.24
C THR A 132 7.13 47.83 -104.67
N VAL A 133 6.20 47.18 -105.38
CA VAL A 133 6.33 46.72 -106.78
C VAL A 133 5.51 47.62 -107.70
N LYS A 134 6.09 48.07 -108.84
CA LYS A 134 5.48 48.16 -110.20
C LYS A 134 6.22 49.12 -111.13
N GLN A 135 6.17 48.80 -112.44
CA GLN A 135 6.34 49.69 -113.60
C GLN A 135 7.75 50.32 -113.75
N GLU A 136 8.23 50.73 -114.93
CA GLU A 136 7.72 50.93 -116.30
C GLU A 136 8.95 50.83 -117.26
N GLN A 137 8.99 50.67 -118.59
CA GLN A 137 8.09 50.51 -119.75
C GLN A 137 9.01 50.35 -120.99
N GLU A 138 8.50 49.92 -122.15
CA GLU A 138 9.09 50.26 -123.46
C GLU A 138 8.66 51.68 -123.89
N PRO A 139 9.45 52.37 -124.75
CA PRO A 139 8.99 52.68 -126.12
C PRO A 139 10.03 52.27 -127.18
N ASP A 140 9.75 51.96 -128.46
CA ASP A 140 8.73 52.37 -129.46
C ASP A 140 9.15 53.59 -130.35
N ARG A 141 8.99 53.44 -131.68
CA ARG A 141 9.21 54.42 -132.81
C ARG A 141 10.67 54.80 -133.13
N VAL A 142 11.09 55.17 -134.36
CA VAL A 142 10.49 55.28 -135.73
C VAL A 142 11.70 55.20 -136.72
N ASP A 143 11.74 54.53 -137.88
CA ASP A 143 10.89 54.40 -139.10
C ASP A 143 11.38 55.29 -140.28
N ASP A 144 11.14 54.84 -141.53
CA ASP A 144 11.43 55.47 -142.84
C ASP A 144 12.94 55.71 -143.24
N SER A 145 13.43 55.62 -144.50
CA SER A 145 12.77 55.50 -145.83
C SER A 145 13.61 54.78 -146.93
N ASN A 146 12.89 54.22 -147.91
CA ASN A 146 13.13 54.17 -149.38
C ASN A 146 14.40 53.52 -150.02
N GLU A 147 14.20 52.25 -150.35
CA GLU A 147 14.40 51.54 -151.64
C GLU A 147 14.34 52.37 -152.97
N VAL A 148 14.71 51.75 -154.12
CA VAL A 148 14.39 52.11 -155.55
C VAL A 148 15.33 53.19 -156.20
N LYS A 149 15.92 53.10 -157.41
CA LYS A 149 15.64 52.36 -158.68
C LYS A 149 16.87 52.17 -159.61
N ASP A 150 16.73 51.23 -160.55
CA ASP A 150 17.42 51.13 -161.86
C ASP A 150 16.63 51.88 -162.97
N PRO A 151 17.26 52.39 -164.05
CA PRO A 151 16.58 52.35 -165.35
C PRO A 151 17.45 52.00 -166.58
N ASN A 152 16.79 51.33 -167.53
CA ASN A 152 17.31 50.61 -168.71
C ASN A 152 17.26 51.43 -170.04
N GLU A 153 17.74 50.81 -171.14
CA GLU A 153 17.47 51.05 -172.60
C GLU A 153 18.30 52.11 -173.39
N ASN A 154 18.54 52.02 -174.73
CA ASN A 154 18.68 50.91 -175.74
C ASN A 154 19.09 51.46 -177.17
N VAL A 155 19.46 50.57 -178.13
CA VAL A 155 19.19 50.53 -179.62
C VAL A 155 20.36 50.59 -180.68
N ASP A 156 20.26 49.71 -181.72
CA ASP A 156 21.01 49.42 -182.99
C ASP A 156 20.98 50.46 -184.18
N ASN A 157 21.57 50.31 -185.41
CA ASN A 157 22.36 49.24 -186.13
C ASN A 157 23.62 49.81 -186.89
N THR A 158 24.01 49.73 -188.20
CA THR A 158 23.51 49.22 -189.53
C THR A 158 24.66 49.13 -190.59
N ASN A 159 24.48 48.42 -191.75
CA ASN A 159 25.44 48.27 -192.90
C ASN A 159 25.06 49.12 -194.18
N GLU A 160 25.43 48.95 -195.48
CA GLU A 160 26.10 47.98 -196.44
C GLU A 160 26.31 48.75 -197.83
N VAL A 161 27.00 48.41 -198.97
CA VAL A 161 28.16 47.56 -199.42
C VAL A 161 28.41 47.69 -200.98
N LEU A 162 29.68 47.70 -201.48
CA LEU A 162 30.19 47.53 -202.91
C LEU A 162 29.73 48.57 -204.02
N GLU A 163 30.19 48.68 -205.31
CA GLU A 163 31.20 48.02 -206.21
C GLU A 163 31.66 48.86 -207.47
N ASN A 164 32.73 48.42 -208.19
CA ASN A 164 33.08 48.47 -209.65
C ASN A 164 33.59 49.69 -210.52
N GLU A 165 34.74 49.41 -211.18
CA GLU A 165 35.18 49.62 -212.60
C GLU A 165 35.53 51.02 -213.23
N ALA A 166 36.22 50.95 -214.41
CA ALA A 166 36.97 52.02 -215.12
C ALA A 166 36.42 52.22 -216.58
N PRO A 167 37.12 52.68 -217.68
CA PRO A 167 38.58 52.80 -217.97
C PRO A 167 39.05 54.06 -218.80
N VAL A 168 40.31 53.99 -219.30
CA VAL A 168 40.97 54.78 -220.38
C VAL A 168 41.44 56.23 -220.09
N GLU A 169 42.66 56.30 -219.53
CA GLU A 169 43.87 57.03 -220.00
C GLU A 169 43.87 58.55 -220.40
N ALA A 170 45.09 59.13 -220.37
CA ALA A 170 45.46 60.48 -220.84
C ALA A 170 44.98 61.72 -220.04
N LYS A 171 44.86 61.61 -218.71
CA LYS A 171 44.77 62.77 -217.77
C LYS A 171 45.68 62.64 -216.52
N GLU A 172 46.82 61.97 -216.67
CA GLU A 172 47.54 61.37 -215.54
C GLU A 172 48.11 62.36 -214.50
N HIS A 173 48.72 63.47 -214.95
CA HIS A 173 49.55 64.31 -214.07
C HIS A 173 48.78 65.31 -213.19
N GLU A 174 47.48 65.56 -213.43
CA GLU A 174 46.69 66.50 -212.62
C GLU A 174 46.11 65.84 -211.36
N ARG A 175 45.93 64.50 -211.36
CA ARG A 175 45.35 63.76 -210.22
C ARG A 175 46.30 63.61 -209.03
N GLN A 176 47.60 63.45 -209.28
CA GLN A 176 48.57 63.10 -208.22
C GLN A 176 48.74 64.21 -207.18
N LEU A 177 48.57 65.48 -207.55
CA LEU A 177 48.76 66.61 -206.64
C LEU A 177 47.62 66.76 -205.60
N ASN A 178 46.39 66.37 -205.96
CA ASN A 178 45.22 66.54 -205.08
C ASN A 178 45.07 65.42 -204.02
N SER A 179 45.79 64.29 -204.14
CA SER A 179 45.73 63.22 -203.13
C SER A 179 46.40 63.65 -201.82
N VAL A 180 47.65 64.12 -201.91
CA VAL A 180 48.50 64.47 -200.76
C VAL A 180 47.88 65.57 -199.88
N MET A 181 47.16 66.52 -200.48
CA MET A 181 46.52 67.62 -199.73
C MET A 181 45.35 67.16 -198.86
N ASN A 182 44.70 66.03 -199.19
CA ASN A 182 43.59 65.50 -198.40
C ASN A 182 44.07 64.60 -197.25
N GLU A 183 45.11 63.79 -197.47
CA GLU A 183 45.76 62.99 -196.42
C GLU A 183 46.27 63.87 -195.27
N MET A 184 46.94 64.99 -195.60
CA MET A 184 47.44 65.93 -194.60
C MET A 184 46.31 66.60 -193.79
N ARG A 185 45.10 66.73 -194.36
CA ARG A 185 43.92 67.24 -193.66
C ARG A 185 43.31 66.21 -192.70
N SER A 186 43.37 64.92 -193.05
CA SER A 186 42.90 63.84 -192.15
C SER A 186 43.74 63.79 -190.86
N LEU A 187 45.06 63.67 -191.01
CA LEU A 187 46.00 63.56 -189.89
C LEU A 187 45.95 64.77 -188.93
N SER A 188 45.57 65.94 -189.42
CA SER A 188 45.36 67.13 -188.59
C SER A 188 44.14 67.02 -187.68
N ASN A 189 43.07 66.34 -188.11
CA ASN A 189 41.86 66.13 -187.32
C ASN A 189 42.08 65.02 -186.27
N ASP A 190 42.77 63.94 -186.66
CA ASP A 190 43.08 62.81 -185.78
C ASP A 190 43.91 63.26 -184.58
N LYS A 191 44.89 64.17 -184.79
CA LYS A 191 45.66 64.80 -183.71
C LYS A 191 44.77 65.52 -182.70
N THR A 192 43.85 66.37 -183.16
CA THR A 192 42.98 67.16 -182.27
C THR A 192 42.00 66.31 -181.47
N ASN A 193 41.59 65.14 -181.98
CA ASN A 193 40.73 64.22 -181.24
C ASN A 193 41.48 63.54 -180.08
N LEU A 194 42.73 63.12 -180.31
CA LEU A 194 43.55 62.48 -179.27
C LEU A 194 43.93 63.45 -178.15
N GLU A 195 44.17 64.74 -178.46
CA GLU A 195 44.43 65.76 -177.44
C GLU A 195 43.22 65.94 -176.48
N LEU A 196 41.98 65.93 -177.01
CA LEU A 196 40.76 65.97 -176.19
C LEU A 196 40.53 64.71 -175.35
N GLN A 197 40.95 63.54 -175.83
CA GLN A 197 40.86 62.28 -175.06
C GLN A 197 41.87 62.23 -173.91
N ILE A 198 43.05 62.80 -174.08
CA ILE A 198 44.06 62.91 -173.01
C ILE A 198 43.57 63.85 -171.91
N ASP A 199 42.98 65.00 -172.27
CA ASP A 199 42.45 65.96 -171.29
C ASP A 199 41.25 65.42 -170.48
N SER A 200 40.41 64.54 -171.03
CA SER A 200 39.33 63.92 -170.25
C SER A 200 39.87 62.92 -169.22
N GLN A 201 40.75 62.00 -169.63
CA GLN A 201 41.40 61.03 -168.73
C GLN A 201 42.26 61.72 -167.65
N ALA A 202 42.94 62.82 -168.01
CA ALA A 202 43.74 63.61 -167.06
C ALA A 202 42.90 64.30 -165.98
N ASN A 203 41.58 64.46 -166.16
CA ASN A 203 40.67 64.99 -165.14
C ASN A 203 40.02 63.89 -164.31
N GLU A 204 39.65 62.75 -164.92
CA GLU A 204 39.18 61.55 -164.21
C GLU A 204 40.20 61.07 -163.15
N VAL A 205 41.48 61.02 -163.52
CA VAL A 205 42.57 60.67 -162.59
C VAL A 205 42.70 61.64 -161.41
N LYS A 206 42.41 62.94 -161.60
CA LYS A 206 42.41 63.92 -160.49
C LYS A 206 41.25 63.68 -159.53
N GLU A 207 40.05 63.39 -160.04
CA GLU A 207 38.88 63.11 -159.21
C GLU A 207 39.08 61.82 -158.39
N LEU A 208 39.62 60.77 -159.00
CA LEU A 208 40.00 59.53 -158.31
C LEU A 208 41.08 59.78 -157.24
N SER A 209 42.05 60.67 -157.51
CA SER A 209 43.07 61.05 -156.52
C SER A 209 42.44 61.71 -155.27
N ILE A 210 41.45 62.59 -155.45
CA ILE A 210 40.76 63.25 -154.34
C ILE A 210 40.00 62.20 -153.50
N LYS A 211 39.17 61.37 -154.15
CA LYS A 211 38.40 60.29 -153.49
C LYS A 211 39.30 59.32 -152.72
N ASN A 212 40.48 59.00 -153.24
CA ASN A 212 41.45 58.15 -152.55
C ASN A 212 42.03 58.83 -151.29
N THR A 213 42.29 60.15 -151.32
CA THR A 213 42.71 60.88 -150.10
C THR A 213 41.60 61.01 -149.06
N GLU A 214 40.34 61.16 -149.47
CA GLU A 214 39.19 61.17 -148.56
C GLU A 214 39.00 59.81 -147.87
N LEU A 215 39.11 58.71 -148.62
CA LEU A 215 39.09 57.35 -148.06
C LEU A 215 40.25 57.10 -147.09
N GLN A 216 41.47 57.56 -147.40
CA GLN A 216 42.61 57.44 -146.48
C GLN A 216 42.38 58.20 -145.16
N ASN A 217 41.75 59.38 -145.21
CA ASN A 217 41.41 60.14 -144.01
C ASN A 217 40.37 59.39 -143.14
N HIS A 218 39.31 58.82 -143.73
CA HIS A 218 38.34 58.01 -142.99
C HIS A 218 38.93 56.71 -142.44
N VAL A 219 39.88 56.08 -143.13
CA VAL A 219 40.61 54.91 -142.58
C VAL A 219 41.42 55.32 -141.34
N ALA A 220 42.15 56.44 -141.38
CA ALA A 220 42.90 56.93 -140.23
C ALA A 220 42.00 57.31 -139.03
N GLU A 221 40.82 57.89 -139.30
CA GLU A 221 39.80 58.19 -138.30
C GLU A 221 39.25 56.90 -137.64
N LEU A 222 38.94 55.88 -138.44
CA LEU A 222 38.50 54.56 -137.95
C LEU A 222 39.61 53.82 -137.19
N GLU A 223 40.88 53.93 -137.59
CA GLU A 223 42.01 53.37 -136.84
C GLU A 223 42.20 54.05 -135.48
N SER A 224 42.04 55.37 -135.42
CA SER A 224 42.07 56.10 -134.14
C SER A 224 40.90 55.67 -133.24
N LEU A 225 39.68 55.61 -133.79
CA LEU A 225 38.50 55.16 -133.06
C LEU A 225 38.66 53.72 -132.55
N LEU A 226 39.18 52.80 -133.38
CA LEU A 226 39.46 51.42 -133.01
C LEU A 226 40.45 51.37 -131.82
N LYS A 227 41.51 52.19 -131.85
CA LYS A 227 42.54 52.24 -130.81
C LYS A 227 42.00 52.78 -129.49
N ASP A 228 41.12 53.78 -129.53
CA ASP A 228 40.42 54.27 -128.34
C ASP A 228 39.45 53.22 -127.77
N LYS A 229 38.70 52.52 -128.63
CA LYS A 229 37.83 51.40 -128.21
C LYS A 229 38.65 50.24 -127.61
N GLN A 230 39.80 49.90 -128.19
CA GLN A 230 40.74 48.91 -127.64
C GLN A 230 41.19 49.31 -126.23
N GLY A 231 41.55 50.59 -126.02
CA GLY A 231 41.91 51.13 -124.71
C GLY A 231 40.76 51.08 -123.69
N VAL A 232 39.51 51.30 -124.12
CA VAL A 232 38.33 51.13 -123.27
C VAL A 232 38.11 49.66 -122.91
N VAL A 233 38.23 48.73 -123.87
CA VAL A 233 38.08 47.28 -123.63
C VAL A 233 39.09 46.80 -122.60
N SER A 234 40.39 47.08 -122.74
CA SER A 234 41.38 46.63 -121.75
C SER A 234 41.22 47.27 -120.37
N ASN A 235 40.67 48.48 -120.27
CA ASN A 235 40.27 49.06 -118.98
C ASN A 235 39.04 48.36 -118.36
N LEU A 236 38.15 47.78 -119.17
CA LEU A 236 37.03 46.97 -118.69
C LEU A 236 37.50 45.55 -118.30
N GLU A 237 38.40 44.93 -119.05
CA GLU A 237 39.01 43.63 -118.72
C GLU A 237 39.71 43.68 -117.34
N VAL A 238 40.53 44.71 -117.09
CA VAL A 238 41.20 44.88 -115.79
C VAL A 238 40.20 45.11 -114.66
N LYS A 239 39.10 45.85 -114.89
CA LYS A 239 38.03 46.03 -113.89
C LYS A 239 37.27 44.74 -113.62
N LEU A 240 36.97 43.97 -114.66
CA LEU A 240 36.29 42.67 -114.56
C LEU A 240 37.14 41.70 -113.74
N ASN A 241 38.42 41.51 -114.10
CA ASN A 241 39.36 40.65 -113.38
C ASN A 241 39.49 41.05 -111.91
N ASN A 242 39.62 42.35 -111.60
CA ASN A 242 39.69 42.83 -110.22
C ASN A 242 38.38 42.54 -109.44
N SER A 243 37.22 42.67 -110.08
CA SER A 243 35.92 42.33 -109.46
C SER A 243 35.75 40.82 -109.27
N GLU A 244 36.28 40.01 -110.18
CA GLU A 244 36.26 38.55 -110.12
C GLU A 244 37.17 38.03 -108.98
N GLU A 245 38.38 38.56 -108.84
CA GLU A 245 39.28 38.23 -107.72
C GLU A 245 38.73 38.73 -106.37
N GLN A 246 38.06 39.88 -106.33
CA GLN A 246 37.33 40.32 -105.14
C GLN A 246 36.17 39.37 -104.79
N ALA A 247 35.42 38.90 -105.80
CA ALA A 247 34.35 37.92 -105.60
C ALA A 247 34.91 36.57 -105.10
N LYS A 248 35.99 36.04 -105.71
CA LYS A 248 36.70 34.84 -105.25
C LYS A 248 37.18 34.99 -103.80
N SER A 249 37.82 36.11 -103.45
CA SER A 249 38.27 36.40 -102.08
C SER A 249 37.11 36.41 -101.08
N ASN A 250 35.96 36.98 -101.45
CA ASN A 250 34.77 36.99 -100.61
C ASN A 250 34.13 35.59 -100.48
N ILE A 251 34.07 34.81 -101.57
CA ILE A 251 33.60 33.41 -101.55
C ILE A 251 34.48 32.56 -100.62
N VAL A 252 35.80 32.70 -100.67
CA VAL A 252 36.73 31.97 -99.78
C VAL A 252 36.52 32.37 -98.31
N LYS A 253 36.32 33.66 -98.01
CA LYS A 253 36.01 34.13 -96.64
C LYS A 253 34.68 33.58 -96.12
N LEU A 254 33.63 33.64 -96.94
CA LEU A 254 32.32 33.10 -96.59
C LEU A 254 32.37 31.58 -96.40
N MET A 255 33.12 30.86 -97.25
CA MET A 255 33.32 29.42 -97.12
C MET A 255 34.07 29.06 -95.82
N ALA A 256 35.07 29.85 -95.42
CA ALA A 256 35.72 29.68 -94.12
C ALA A 256 34.75 29.88 -92.95
N GLN A 257 33.96 30.96 -92.95
CA GLN A 257 32.95 31.23 -91.92
C GLN A 257 31.86 30.14 -91.87
N VAL A 258 31.41 29.64 -93.02
CA VAL A 258 30.44 28.52 -93.10
C VAL A 258 31.05 27.24 -92.51
N ASN A 259 32.31 26.93 -92.78
CA ASN A 259 32.99 25.77 -92.20
C ASN A 259 33.18 25.90 -90.68
N GLU A 260 33.49 27.10 -90.19
CA GLU A 260 33.61 27.41 -88.76
C GLU A 260 32.27 27.23 -88.03
N LEU A 261 31.17 27.79 -88.57
CA LEU A 261 29.81 27.61 -88.06
C LEU A 261 29.34 26.14 -88.12
N ILE A 262 29.76 25.36 -89.13
CA ILE A 262 29.48 23.92 -89.21
C ILE A 262 30.21 23.13 -88.11
N LEU A 263 31.43 23.54 -87.74
CA LEU A 263 32.16 22.92 -86.62
C LEU A 263 31.55 23.32 -85.27
N GLU A 264 31.17 24.58 -85.09
CA GLU A 264 30.47 25.06 -83.90
C GLU A 264 29.12 24.34 -83.73
N THR A 265 28.33 24.21 -84.80
CA THR A 265 27.04 23.48 -84.77
C THR A 265 27.22 22.04 -84.31
N LYS A 266 28.22 21.32 -84.84
CA LYS A 266 28.52 19.93 -84.43
C LYS A 266 29.00 19.83 -82.98
N SER A 267 29.77 20.81 -82.51
CA SER A 267 30.16 20.90 -81.09
C SER A 267 28.94 21.10 -80.20
N MET A 268 28.02 21.98 -80.58
CA MET A 268 26.78 22.23 -79.85
C MET A 268 25.82 21.03 -79.88
N GLU A 269 25.71 20.31 -81.00
CA GLU A 269 24.98 19.03 -81.07
C GLU A 269 25.58 17.99 -80.12
N THR A 270 26.92 17.85 -80.10
CA THR A 270 27.60 16.91 -79.20
C THR A 270 27.33 17.25 -77.72
N GLN A 271 27.50 18.52 -77.34
CA GLN A 271 27.21 18.98 -75.98
C GLN A 271 25.73 18.83 -75.60
N LYS A 272 24.80 19.02 -76.57
CA LYS A 272 23.37 18.77 -76.38
C LYS A 272 23.12 17.29 -76.07
N TYR A 273 23.68 16.36 -76.85
CA TYR A 273 23.52 14.93 -76.58
C TYR A 273 24.06 14.53 -75.21
N GLU A 274 25.24 15.01 -74.80
CA GLU A 274 25.75 14.74 -73.44
C GLU A 274 24.88 15.35 -72.33
N MET A 275 24.24 16.51 -72.56
CA MET A 275 23.30 17.09 -71.59
C MET A 275 22.00 16.30 -71.52
N GLU A 276 21.46 15.85 -72.65
CA GLU A 276 20.27 14.99 -72.70
C GLU A 276 20.52 13.63 -72.03
N GLU A 277 21.70 13.04 -72.22
CA GLU A 277 22.13 11.80 -71.54
C GLU A 277 22.28 12.01 -70.02
N ARG A 278 22.92 13.10 -69.58
CA ARG A 278 23.02 13.45 -68.14
C ARG A 278 21.65 13.67 -67.52
N ILE A 279 20.77 14.47 -68.15
CA ILE A 279 19.41 14.74 -67.64
C ILE A 279 18.59 13.46 -67.51
N GLU A 280 18.70 12.53 -68.47
CA GLU A 280 18.00 11.25 -68.39
C GLU A 280 18.64 10.31 -67.33
N SER A 281 19.96 10.35 -67.14
CA SER A 281 20.63 9.64 -66.04
C SER A 281 20.16 10.14 -64.67
N ASP A 282 20.28 11.45 -64.41
CA ASP A 282 19.89 12.10 -63.15
C ASP A 282 18.41 11.84 -62.82
N LYS A 283 17.55 11.85 -63.85
CA LYS A 283 16.11 11.54 -63.76
C LYS A 283 15.83 10.08 -63.39
N ASN A 284 16.61 9.13 -63.92
CA ASN A 284 16.46 7.71 -63.57
C ASN A 284 17.02 7.41 -62.17
N GLU A 285 18.14 8.02 -61.77
CA GLU A 285 18.71 7.92 -60.42
C GLU A 285 17.74 8.48 -59.37
N ALA A 286 17.22 9.70 -59.57
CA ALA A 286 16.20 10.28 -58.70
C ALA A 286 14.88 9.47 -58.68
N SER A 287 14.55 8.76 -59.77
CA SER A 287 13.41 7.85 -59.79
C SER A 287 13.66 6.58 -58.97
N ILE A 288 14.90 6.07 -58.90
CA ILE A 288 15.29 4.92 -58.06
C ILE A 288 15.29 5.34 -56.58
N GLU A 289 15.92 6.46 -56.22
CA GLU A 289 15.88 6.99 -54.84
C GLU A 289 14.43 7.17 -54.33
N ARG A 290 13.55 7.69 -55.18
CA ARG A 290 12.12 7.86 -54.88
C ARG A 290 11.42 6.52 -54.63
N GLU A 291 11.75 5.49 -55.37
CA GLU A 291 11.17 4.14 -55.21
C GLU A 291 11.67 3.47 -53.92
N GLU A 292 12.98 3.54 -53.63
CA GLU A 292 13.57 3.05 -52.37
C GLU A 292 12.98 3.77 -51.15
N LEU A 293 12.82 5.10 -51.21
CA LEU A 293 12.17 5.87 -50.17
C LEU A 293 10.69 5.49 -50.00
N MET A 294 9.99 5.14 -51.09
CA MET A 294 8.60 4.68 -51.03
C MET A 294 8.49 3.27 -50.41
N GLU A 295 9.36 2.32 -50.77
CA GLU A 295 9.41 1.00 -50.13
C GLU A 295 9.75 1.11 -48.64
N LYS A 296 10.70 1.97 -48.28
CA LYS A 296 11.04 2.28 -46.88
C LYS A 296 9.86 2.91 -46.13
N LEU A 297 9.13 3.82 -46.75
CA LEU A 297 7.92 4.44 -46.17
C LEU A 297 6.84 3.38 -45.93
N ASN A 298 6.57 2.51 -46.91
CA ASN A 298 5.62 1.41 -46.78
C ASN A 298 6.03 0.42 -45.66
N SER A 299 7.32 0.11 -45.54
CA SER A 299 7.85 -0.73 -44.46
C SER A 299 7.69 -0.08 -43.08
N MET A 300 7.79 1.25 -42.97
CA MET A 300 7.54 1.98 -41.73
C MET A 300 6.04 2.07 -41.40
N GLN A 301 5.18 2.28 -42.40
CA GLN A 301 3.72 2.29 -42.21
C GLN A 301 3.24 0.93 -41.69
N GLN A 302 3.65 -0.17 -42.32
CA GLN A 302 3.27 -1.53 -41.88
C GLN A 302 3.74 -1.85 -40.44
N LYS A 303 4.88 -1.28 -40.01
CA LYS A 303 5.36 -1.36 -38.62
C LYS A 303 4.53 -0.51 -37.67
N LEU A 304 4.11 0.68 -38.09
CA LEU A 304 3.22 1.54 -37.32
C LEU A 304 1.85 0.88 -37.14
N ASP A 305 1.25 0.36 -38.20
CA ASP A 305 -0.03 -0.35 -38.18
C ASP A 305 0.01 -1.59 -37.27
N SER A 306 1.09 -2.37 -37.32
CA SER A 306 1.24 -3.55 -36.45
C SER A 306 1.48 -3.18 -34.98
N GLN A 307 2.20 -2.09 -34.71
CA GLN A 307 2.36 -1.56 -33.35
C GLN A 307 1.06 -0.96 -32.81
N GLU A 308 0.25 -0.29 -33.64
CA GLU A 308 -1.05 0.27 -33.25
C GLU A 308 -2.03 -0.85 -32.86
N ASN A 309 -2.06 -1.95 -33.64
CA ASN A 309 -2.87 -3.13 -33.32
C ASN A 309 -2.39 -3.84 -32.05
N LEU A 310 -1.07 -3.94 -31.82
CA LEU A 310 -0.51 -4.49 -30.58
C LEU A 310 -0.87 -3.62 -29.36
N ASN A 311 -0.81 -2.29 -29.50
CA ASN A 311 -1.21 -1.38 -28.42
C ASN A 311 -2.69 -1.53 -28.06
N LYS A 312 -3.59 -1.66 -29.05
CA LYS A 312 -5.03 -1.89 -28.84
C LYS A 312 -5.32 -3.21 -28.11
N GLU A 313 -4.61 -4.28 -28.47
CA GLU A 313 -4.73 -5.59 -27.80
C GLU A 313 -4.20 -5.54 -26.35
N LEU A 314 -3.15 -4.76 -26.08
CA LEU A 314 -2.68 -4.53 -24.70
C LEU A 314 -3.66 -3.67 -23.90
N GLU A 315 -4.31 -2.68 -24.53
CA GLU A 315 -5.30 -1.81 -23.90
C GLU A 315 -6.57 -2.58 -23.49
N THR A 316 -7.11 -3.43 -24.37
CA THR A 316 -8.25 -4.32 -24.03
C THR A 316 -7.88 -5.36 -22.96
N GLN A 317 -6.67 -5.92 -23.00
CA GLN A 317 -6.22 -6.82 -21.93
C GLN A 317 -6.06 -6.10 -20.58
N MET A 318 -5.61 -4.85 -20.56
CA MET A 318 -5.59 -4.06 -19.31
C MET A 318 -7.00 -3.73 -18.81
N GLU A 319 -7.96 -3.44 -19.70
CA GLU A 319 -9.35 -3.17 -19.33
C GLU A 319 -9.99 -4.41 -18.67
N VAL A 320 -9.87 -5.59 -19.28
CA VAL A 320 -10.32 -6.87 -18.71
C VAL A 320 -9.65 -7.18 -17.36
N LYS A 321 -8.34 -6.89 -17.21
CA LYS A 321 -7.66 -7.04 -15.92
C LYS A 321 -8.09 -6.00 -14.88
N GLY A 322 -8.53 -4.81 -15.30
CA GLY A 322 -9.22 -3.85 -14.45
C GLY A 322 -10.54 -4.40 -13.90
N GLU A 323 -11.37 -5.01 -14.75
CA GLU A 323 -12.62 -5.65 -14.35
C GLU A 323 -12.40 -6.82 -13.38
N GLU A 324 -11.42 -7.70 -13.64
CA GLU A 324 -11.04 -8.78 -12.71
C GLU A 324 -10.64 -8.23 -11.33
N ILE A 325 -9.83 -7.16 -11.28
CA ILE A 325 -9.41 -6.53 -10.02
C ILE A 325 -10.61 -5.94 -9.27
N LEU A 326 -11.54 -5.29 -9.97
CA LEU A 326 -12.78 -4.77 -9.36
C LEU A 326 -13.66 -5.92 -8.81
N GLN A 327 -13.73 -7.06 -9.49
CA GLN A 327 -14.45 -8.23 -9.02
C GLN A 327 -13.82 -8.81 -7.74
N TYR A 328 -12.49 -8.96 -7.69
CA TYR A 328 -11.80 -9.40 -6.48
C TYR A 328 -11.95 -8.42 -5.31
N LEU A 329 -11.96 -7.10 -5.57
CA LEU A 329 -12.20 -6.09 -4.54
C LEU A 329 -13.61 -6.20 -3.93
N MET A 330 -14.65 -6.44 -4.74
CA MET A 330 -16.00 -6.69 -4.23
C MET A 330 -16.07 -7.96 -3.38
N GLU A 331 -15.39 -9.04 -3.79
CA GLU A 331 -15.39 -10.30 -3.04
C GLU A 331 -14.64 -10.19 -1.71
N ILE A 332 -13.52 -9.47 -1.67
CA ILE A 332 -12.79 -9.13 -0.45
C ILE A 332 -13.65 -8.32 0.53
N GLU A 333 -14.37 -7.30 0.06
CA GLU A 333 -15.22 -6.46 0.92
C GLU A 333 -16.43 -7.25 1.46
N ASN A 334 -17.03 -8.13 0.65
CA ASN A 334 -18.11 -9.04 1.04
C ASN A 334 -17.66 -10.07 2.10
N LEU A 335 -16.45 -10.63 1.96
CA LEU A 335 -15.84 -11.50 2.97
C LEU A 335 -15.52 -10.74 4.26
N LYS A 336 -15.05 -9.49 4.15
CA LYS A 336 -14.77 -8.59 5.28
C LYS A 336 -16.04 -8.21 6.04
N GLU A 337 -17.16 -7.97 5.36
CA GLU A 337 -18.48 -7.75 5.95
C GLU A 337 -18.95 -9.00 6.73
N LYS A 338 -18.92 -10.19 6.11
CA LYS A 338 -19.26 -11.47 6.77
C LYS A 338 -18.38 -11.78 7.98
N MET A 339 -17.10 -11.44 7.93
CA MET A 339 -16.18 -11.58 9.08
C MET A 339 -16.55 -10.61 10.22
N ALA A 340 -17.02 -9.40 9.90
CA ALA A 340 -17.49 -8.44 10.89
C ALA A 340 -18.83 -8.87 11.52
N GLU A 341 -19.77 -9.36 10.71
CA GLU A 341 -21.05 -9.94 11.16
C GLU A 341 -20.81 -11.14 12.08
N THR A 342 -19.99 -12.11 11.65
CA THR A 342 -19.64 -13.30 12.44
C THR A 342 -19.03 -12.89 13.78
N LYS A 343 -18.09 -11.94 13.79
CA LYS A 343 -17.49 -11.41 15.01
C LYS A 343 -18.51 -10.70 15.92
N SER A 344 -19.51 -10.02 15.35
CA SER A 344 -20.60 -9.41 16.12
C SER A 344 -21.47 -10.47 16.81
N VAL A 345 -21.74 -11.59 16.14
CA VAL A 345 -22.47 -12.73 16.71
C VAL A 345 -21.64 -13.45 17.78
N GLU A 346 -20.34 -13.64 17.57
CA GLU A 346 -19.44 -14.19 18.59
C GLU A 346 -19.38 -13.32 19.85
N GLN A 347 -19.39 -11.99 19.68
CA GLN A 347 -19.42 -11.01 20.77
C GLN A 347 -20.71 -11.11 21.60
N THR A 348 -21.89 -11.12 20.96
CA THR A 348 -23.17 -11.26 21.69
C THR A 348 -23.30 -12.61 22.37
N MET A 349 -22.90 -13.71 21.71
CA MET A 349 -22.87 -15.05 22.33
C MET A 349 -21.88 -15.14 23.50
N LEU A 350 -20.82 -14.33 23.54
CA LEU A 350 -19.91 -14.24 24.68
C LEU A 350 -20.55 -13.48 25.85
N GLU A 351 -21.23 -12.37 25.57
CA GLU A 351 -21.97 -11.57 26.56
C GLU A 351 -23.11 -12.38 27.18
N GLU A 352 -23.88 -13.13 26.38
CA GLU A 352 -24.87 -14.10 26.87
C GLU A 352 -24.25 -15.15 27.80
N LYS A 353 -23.11 -15.76 27.40
CA LYS A 353 -22.40 -16.75 28.23
C LYS A 353 -21.91 -16.16 29.55
N VAL A 354 -21.46 -14.90 29.57
CA VAL A 354 -21.09 -14.19 30.80
C VAL A 354 -22.32 -13.96 31.68
N GLY A 355 -23.47 -13.59 31.09
CA GLY A 355 -24.75 -13.48 31.79
C GLY A 355 -25.20 -14.80 32.42
N PHE A 356 -25.22 -15.89 31.66
CA PHE A 356 -25.56 -17.22 32.19
C PHE A 356 -24.59 -17.68 33.29
N LEU A 357 -23.29 -17.38 33.17
CA LEU A 357 -22.29 -17.72 34.18
C LEU A 357 -22.45 -16.89 35.47
N ALA A 358 -22.96 -15.66 35.39
CA ALA A 358 -23.33 -14.87 36.55
C ALA A 358 -24.54 -15.46 37.29
N VAL A 359 -25.61 -15.80 36.55
CA VAL A 359 -26.82 -16.43 37.12
C VAL A 359 -26.51 -17.80 37.73
N LEU A 360 -25.64 -18.60 37.10
CA LEU A 360 -25.20 -19.89 37.67
C LEU A 360 -24.46 -19.71 39.01
N LYS A 361 -23.64 -18.67 39.17
CA LYS A 361 -22.96 -18.37 40.44
C LYS A 361 -23.92 -17.85 41.52
N GLU A 362 -24.92 -17.07 41.14
CA GLU A 362 -25.97 -16.62 42.06
C GLU A 362 -26.78 -17.81 42.57
N MET A 363 -27.14 -18.75 41.68
CA MET A 363 -27.80 -20.00 42.03
C MET A 363 -26.90 -20.96 42.84
N GLU A 364 -25.59 -20.99 42.57
CA GLU A 364 -24.60 -21.76 43.36
C GLU A 364 -24.52 -21.24 44.81
N VAL A 365 -24.50 -19.92 45.00
CA VAL A 365 -24.54 -19.30 46.34
C VAL A 365 -25.87 -19.58 47.03
N GLU A 366 -27.01 -19.50 46.34
CA GLU A 366 -28.32 -19.81 46.96
C GLU A 366 -28.48 -21.32 47.26
N LEU A 367 -27.88 -22.21 46.48
CA LEU A 367 -27.84 -23.63 46.84
C LEU A 367 -27.00 -23.86 48.11
N GLU A 368 -25.92 -23.11 48.31
CA GLU A 368 -25.09 -23.18 49.52
C GLU A 368 -25.81 -22.59 50.75
N THR A 369 -26.56 -21.49 50.62
CA THR A 369 -27.38 -20.95 51.72
C THR A 369 -28.52 -21.90 52.10
N GLN A 370 -29.21 -22.49 51.12
CA GLN A 370 -30.25 -23.50 51.34
C GLN A 370 -29.68 -24.79 51.97
N SER A 371 -28.45 -25.18 51.59
CA SER A 371 -27.72 -26.30 52.19
C SER A 371 -27.45 -26.06 53.69
N HIS A 372 -26.94 -24.87 54.04
CA HIS A 372 -26.73 -24.48 55.44
C HIS A 372 -28.05 -24.43 56.24
N GLN A 373 -29.08 -23.76 55.71
CA GLN A 373 -30.41 -23.71 56.36
C GLN A 373 -30.99 -25.10 56.60
N LYS A 374 -30.81 -26.03 55.65
CA LYS A 374 -31.23 -27.43 55.79
C LYS A 374 -30.45 -28.12 56.92
N ILE A 375 -29.13 -27.92 57.03
CA ILE A 375 -28.31 -28.52 58.09
C ILE A 375 -28.75 -28.01 59.47
N ASP A 376 -29.00 -26.71 59.60
CA ASP A 376 -29.50 -26.08 60.84
C ASP A 376 -30.87 -26.66 61.26
N VAL A 377 -31.78 -26.83 60.31
CA VAL A 377 -33.11 -27.44 60.56
C VAL A 377 -33.00 -28.93 60.88
N GLU A 378 -32.10 -29.68 60.24
CA GLU A 378 -31.83 -31.07 60.60
C GLU A 378 -31.20 -31.19 61.99
N GLU A 379 -30.42 -30.22 62.45
CA GLU A 379 -29.88 -30.21 63.82
C GLU A 379 -30.96 -29.91 64.85
N GLN A 380 -31.82 -28.91 64.61
CA GLN A 380 -33.00 -28.66 65.44
C GLN A 380 -33.95 -29.87 65.51
N LEU A 381 -34.10 -30.61 64.41
CA LEU A 381 -34.87 -31.87 64.37
C LEU A 381 -34.19 -33.00 65.15
N ARG A 382 -32.85 -33.08 65.15
CA ARG A 382 -32.11 -34.04 66.00
C ARG A 382 -32.29 -33.72 67.47
N ASP A 383 -32.12 -32.46 67.87
CA ASP A 383 -32.23 -32.03 69.27
C ASP A 383 -33.65 -32.23 69.82
N THR A 384 -34.67 -31.75 69.11
CA THR A 384 -36.08 -31.99 69.49
C THR A 384 -36.45 -33.47 69.49
N THR A 385 -35.82 -34.31 68.67
CA THR A 385 -35.98 -35.77 68.74
C THR A 385 -35.31 -36.37 69.99
N TYR A 386 -34.16 -35.86 70.42
CA TYR A 386 -33.54 -36.26 71.69
C TYR A 386 -34.37 -35.82 72.90
N GLU A 387 -34.90 -34.60 72.90
CA GLU A 387 -35.83 -34.10 73.93
C GLU A 387 -37.11 -34.95 73.99
N LEU A 388 -37.75 -35.20 72.84
CA LEU A 388 -38.95 -36.05 72.78
C LEU A 388 -38.65 -37.47 73.30
N LYS A 389 -37.49 -38.04 72.96
CA LYS A 389 -37.06 -39.34 73.48
C LYS A 389 -36.81 -39.33 74.99
N HIS A 390 -36.26 -38.24 75.54
CA HIS A 390 -36.14 -38.05 76.99
C HIS A 390 -37.53 -38.02 77.64
N MET A 391 -38.42 -37.15 77.17
CA MET A 391 -39.78 -37.00 77.70
C MET A 391 -40.62 -38.28 77.55
N MET A 392 -40.38 -39.08 76.50
CA MET A 392 -41.03 -40.38 76.32
C MET A 392 -40.54 -41.41 77.35
N ASN A 393 -39.23 -41.46 77.62
CA ASN A 393 -38.67 -42.32 78.66
C ASN A 393 -39.14 -41.91 80.06
N GLU A 394 -39.20 -40.60 80.34
CA GLU A 394 -39.68 -40.07 81.62
C GLU A 394 -41.18 -40.35 81.81
N ASN A 395 -42.02 -40.09 80.80
CA ASN A 395 -43.44 -40.47 80.83
C ASN A 395 -43.63 -41.99 81.00
N LYS A 396 -42.77 -42.83 80.39
CA LYS A 396 -42.82 -44.29 80.59
C LYS A 396 -42.49 -44.66 82.04
N ALA A 397 -41.43 -44.09 82.62
CA ALA A 397 -41.09 -44.33 84.02
C ALA A 397 -42.18 -43.81 85.01
N LEU A 398 -42.80 -42.67 84.70
CA LEU A 398 -43.93 -42.14 85.47
C LEU A 398 -45.18 -43.03 85.34
N GLN A 399 -45.46 -43.57 84.14
CA GLN A 399 -46.55 -44.50 83.91
C GLN A 399 -46.32 -45.82 84.66
N ASP A 400 -45.11 -46.39 84.60
CA ASP A 400 -44.76 -47.63 85.30
C ASP A 400 -44.87 -47.46 86.82
N ARG A 401 -44.45 -46.30 87.35
CA ARG A 401 -44.65 -45.92 88.75
C ARG A 401 -46.12 -45.70 89.12
N ASN A 402 -46.94 -45.21 88.20
CA ASN A 402 -48.38 -45.03 88.40
C ASN A 402 -49.10 -46.40 88.43
N ASP A 403 -48.68 -47.34 87.59
CA ASP A 403 -49.21 -48.71 87.59
C ASP A 403 -48.71 -49.54 88.80
N GLU A 404 -47.46 -49.32 89.26
CA GLU A 404 -46.97 -49.81 90.56
C GLU A 404 -47.80 -49.26 91.74
N LEU A 405 -48.08 -47.96 91.75
CA LEU A 405 -48.93 -47.34 92.77
C LEU A 405 -50.37 -47.85 92.74
N LYS A 406 -50.94 -48.14 91.56
CA LYS A 406 -52.25 -48.80 91.45
C LYS A 406 -52.21 -50.20 92.04
N ALA A 407 -51.20 -51.01 91.72
CA ALA A 407 -51.05 -52.36 92.26
C ALA A 407 -50.92 -52.36 93.79
N ALA A 408 -50.12 -51.44 94.34
CA ALA A 408 -50.01 -51.24 95.79
C ALA A 408 -51.34 -50.76 96.42
N MET A 409 -52.09 -49.89 95.75
CA MET A 409 -53.42 -49.44 96.20
C MET A 409 -54.48 -50.55 96.14
N THR A 410 -54.45 -51.43 95.14
CA THR A 410 -55.34 -52.61 95.12
C THR A 410 -54.98 -53.60 96.21
N GLN A 411 -53.69 -53.91 96.41
CA GLN A 411 -53.23 -54.74 97.52
C GLN A 411 -53.68 -54.17 98.87
N ARG A 412 -53.48 -52.88 99.12
CA ARG A 412 -53.96 -52.25 100.37
C ARG A 412 -55.48 -52.21 100.50
N GLY A 413 -56.22 -52.22 99.38
CA GLY A 413 -57.67 -52.37 99.37
C GLY A 413 -58.11 -53.78 99.78
N GLU A 414 -57.40 -54.81 99.31
CA GLU A 414 -57.60 -56.21 99.70
C GLU A 414 -57.23 -56.43 101.18
N GLU A 415 -56.10 -55.88 101.65
CA GLU A 415 -55.70 -55.88 103.07
C GLU A 415 -56.75 -55.24 103.97
N ILE A 416 -57.27 -54.05 103.61
CA ILE A 416 -58.36 -53.37 104.33
C ILE A 416 -59.64 -54.22 104.32
N THR A 417 -59.96 -54.87 103.20
CA THR A 417 -61.13 -55.74 103.09
C THR A 417 -61.01 -56.97 103.99
N SER A 418 -59.80 -57.56 104.09
CA SER A 418 -59.52 -58.66 105.02
C SER A 418 -59.65 -58.20 106.48
N PHE A 419 -59.09 -57.04 106.83
CA PHE A 419 -59.18 -56.48 108.18
C PHE A 419 -60.62 -56.17 108.59
N LEU A 420 -61.46 -55.66 107.67
CA LEU A 420 -62.88 -55.46 107.93
C LEU A 420 -63.65 -56.77 108.15
N LEU A 421 -63.29 -57.84 107.43
CA LEU A 421 -63.87 -59.17 107.61
C LEU A 421 -63.51 -59.80 108.97
N GLU A 422 -62.29 -59.54 109.46
CA GLU A 422 -61.81 -60.00 110.76
C GLU A 422 -62.57 -59.29 111.91
N ASN A 423 -62.66 -57.96 111.88
CA ASN A 423 -63.41 -57.17 112.87
C ASN A 423 -64.92 -57.54 112.91
N ALA A 424 -65.52 -57.90 111.77
CA ALA A 424 -66.91 -58.35 111.71
C ALA A 424 -67.16 -59.68 112.44
N SER A 425 -66.12 -60.45 112.77
CA SER A 425 -66.24 -61.64 113.62
C SER A 425 -66.27 -61.30 115.11
N ASP A 426 -65.53 -60.27 115.55
CA ASP A 426 -65.51 -59.78 116.94
C ASP A 426 -66.77 -58.97 117.31
N GLU A 427 -67.42 -58.32 116.34
CA GLU A 427 -68.66 -57.56 116.56
C GLU A 427 -69.80 -58.43 117.13
N ASN A 428 -69.85 -59.72 116.77
CA ASN A 428 -70.76 -60.70 117.37
C ASN A 428 -70.48 -60.96 118.87
N GLY A 429 -69.22 -60.85 119.30
CA GLY A 429 -68.83 -60.99 120.70
C GLY A 429 -69.32 -59.81 121.55
N ALA A 430 -68.99 -58.58 121.12
CA ALA A 430 -69.40 -57.36 121.81
C ALA A 430 -70.94 -57.21 121.91
N SER A 431 -71.67 -57.66 120.89
CA SER A 431 -73.14 -57.64 120.86
C SER A 431 -73.78 -58.46 121.99
N MET A 432 -73.20 -59.61 122.36
CA MET A 432 -73.70 -60.42 123.48
C MET A 432 -73.44 -59.76 124.85
N GLU A 433 -72.29 -59.12 125.03
CA GLU A 433 -71.91 -58.47 126.30
C GLU A 433 -72.80 -57.25 126.60
N ILE A 434 -73.12 -56.45 125.57
CA ILE A 434 -74.10 -55.36 125.63
C ILE A 434 -75.49 -55.86 126.05
N MET A 435 -75.89 -57.05 125.57
CA MET A 435 -77.20 -57.62 125.90
C MET A 435 -77.27 -58.09 127.37
N ALA A 436 -76.18 -58.64 127.91
CA ALA A 436 -76.09 -59.07 129.31
C ALA A 436 -76.16 -57.87 130.28
N LEU A 437 -75.39 -56.80 130.02
CA LEU A 437 -75.43 -55.57 130.82
C LEU A 437 -76.83 -54.94 130.84
N ARG A 438 -77.58 -55.03 129.73
CA ARG A 438 -78.94 -54.50 129.63
C ARG A 438 -79.95 -55.23 130.52
N ALA A 439 -79.73 -56.50 130.84
CA ALA A 439 -80.55 -57.22 131.81
C ALA A 439 -80.26 -56.73 133.24
N GLN A 440 -78.97 -56.61 133.59
CA GLN A 440 -78.51 -56.22 134.92
C GLN A 440 -78.98 -54.80 135.34
N VAL A 441 -79.09 -53.88 134.38
CA VAL A 441 -79.65 -52.53 134.59
C VAL A 441 -81.15 -52.54 134.95
N ASN A 442 -81.91 -53.56 134.55
CA ASN A 442 -83.34 -53.65 134.89
C ASN A 442 -83.57 -54.18 136.32
N ASP A 443 -82.77 -55.13 136.80
CA ASP A 443 -82.85 -55.62 138.19
C ASP A 443 -82.54 -54.51 139.19
N MET A 444 -81.43 -53.78 138.98
CA MET A 444 -81.05 -52.64 139.83
C MET A 444 -82.14 -51.55 139.90
N ARG A 445 -82.98 -51.44 138.86
CA ARG A 445 -84.08 -50.46 138.82
C ARG A 445 -85.25 -50.86 139.72
N LEU A 446 -85.59 -52.14 139.78
CA LEU A 446 -86.63 -52.67 140.69
C LEU A 446 -86.20 -52.55 142.16
N GLU A 447 -84.91 -52.75 142.44
CA GLU A 447 -84.34 -52.60 143.77
C GLU A 447 -84.34 -51.13 144.24
N LEU A 448 -84.09 -50.19 143.32
CA LEU A 448 -84.15 -48.75 143.58
C LEU A 448 -85.55 -48.28 144.00
N ASP A 449 -86.61 -48.75 143.33
CA ASP A 449 -88.00 -48.39 143.65
C ASP A 449 -88.40 -48.87 145.06
N SER A 450 -87.95 -50.07 145.47
CA SER A 450 -88.17 -50.59 146.83
C SER A 450 -87.44 -49.76 147.90
N MET A 451 -86.22 -49.32 147.63
CA MET A 451 -85.45 -48.44 148.53
C MET A 451 -86.10 -47.06 148.69
N TYR A 452 -86.77 -46.54 147.65
CA TYR A 452 -87.50 -45.27 147.71
C TYR A 452 -88.67 -45.32 148.71
N GLU A 453 -89.36 -46.46 148.77
CA GLU A 453 -90.49 -46.67 149.69
C GLU A 453 -90.06 -46.82 151.15
N GLN A 454 -88.86 -47.37 151.41
CA GLN A 454 -88.26 -47.36 152.76
C GLN A 454 -87.82 -45.95 153.19
N LYS A 455 -87.21 -45.17 152.30
CA LYS A 455 -86.75 -43.81 152.59
C LYS A 455 -87.86 -42.91 153.14
N SER A 456 -89.03 -42.94 152.49
CA SER A 456 -90.21 -42.14 152.85
C SER A 456 -90.66 -42.33 154.30
N LYS A 457 -90.53 -43.55 154.85
CA LYS A 457 -90.89 -43.85 156.26
C LYS A 457 -89.88 -43.30 157.28
N LEU A 458 -88.62 -43.07 156.90
CA LEU A 458 -87.58 -42.56 157.78
C LEU A 458 -87.55 -41.02 157.85
N GLU A 459 -87.83 -40.34 156.74
CA GLU A 459 -87.88 -38.86 156.71
C GLU A 459 -88.93 -38.30 157.71
N LEU A 460 -90.10 -38.93 157.77
CA LEU A 460 -91.21 -38.60 158.69
C LEU A 460 -90.89 -38.83 160.18
N GLN A 461 -89.82 -39.56 160.50
CA GLN A 461 -89.33 -39.75 161.88
C GLN A 461 -88.23 -38.76 162.25
N ASN A 462 -87.44 -38.29 161.28
CA ASN A 462 -86.30 -37.41 161.51
C ASN A 462 -86.72 -35.95 161.77
N GLU A 463 -87.79 -35.50 161.11
CA GLU A 463 -88.32 -34.13 161.19
C GLU A 463 -88.75 -33.72 162.62
N ARG A 464 -89.20 -34.69 163.44
CA ARG A 464 -89.51 -34.45 164.87
C ARG A 464 -88.27 -34.16 165.72
N ASN A 465 -87.13 -34.78 165.40
CA ASN A 465 -85.92 -34.71 166.22
C ASN A 465 -85.09 -33.43 165.96
N GLN A 466 -85.28 -32.77 164.81
CA GLN A 466 -84.52 -31.57 164.46
C GLN A 466 -84.96 -30.31 165.25
N ASN A 467 -86.23 -30.19 165.62
CA ASN A 467 -86.75 -29.01 166.33
C ASN A 467 -86.14 -28.83 167.74
N GLU A 468 -85.86 -29.91 168.46
CA GLU A 468 -85.29 -29.83 169.82
C GLU A 468 -83.79 -29.47 169.82
N TYR A 469 -83.10 -29.65 168.70
CA TYR A 469 -81.65 -29.42 168.61
C TYR A 469 -81.28 -27.96 168.28
N ALA A 470 -82.17 -27.24 167.58
CA ALA A 470 -81.89 -25.89 167.06
C ALA A 470 -81.74 -24.83 168.17
N GLU A 471 -82.51 -24.93 169.26
CA GLU A 471 -82.55 -23.91 170.33
C GLU A 471 -81.27 -23.86 171.19
N SER A 472 -80.46 -24.92 171.18
CA SER A 472 -79.21 -25.01 171.94
C SER A 472 -78.05 -24.25 171.28
N LEU A 473 -77.99 -24.24 169.94
CA LEU A 473 -76.80 -23.82 169.19
C LEU A 473 -76.62 -22.28 169.17
N ALA A 474 -77.71 -21.53 169.13
CA ALA A 474 -77.72 -20.06 168.96
C ALA A 474 -77.04 -19.27 170.09
N LYS A 475 -76.70 -19.90 171.22
CA LYS A 475 -75.98 -19.25 172.34
C LYS A 475 -74.46 -19.18 172.15
N MET A 476 -73.88 -20.00 171.28
CA MET A 476 -72.41 -20.11 171.14
C MET A 476 -71.82 -19.04 170.20
N GLU A 477 -72.58 -18.62 169.20
CA GLU A 477 -72.09 -17.81 168.07
C GLU A 477 -71.74 -16.36 168.46
N ASN A 478 -72.38 -15.83 169.51
CA ASN A 478 -72.29 -14.43 169.94
C ASN A 478 -70.96 -14.07 170.66
N LEU A 479 -70.01 -15.00 170.79
CA LEU A 479 -68.67 -14.74 171.34
C LEU A 479 -67.58 -14.62 170.27
N ASN A 480 -67.70 -15.32 169.14
CA ASN A 480 -66.64 -15.42 168.14
C ASN A 480 -66.41 -14.13 167.33
N THR A 481 -67.41 -13.25 167.25
CA THR A 481 -67.35 -11.99 166.50
C THR A 481 -66.37 -10.96 167.08
N LYS A 482 -65.85 -11.18 168.30
CA LYS A 482 -65.07 -10.18 169.06
C LYS A 482 -63.55 -10.25 168.90
N LEU A 483 -63.00 -11.36 168.38
CA LEU A 483 -61.54 -11.58 168.25
C LEU A 483 -60.99 -11.25 166.85
N ALA A 484 -61.84 -11.23 165.82
CA ALA A 484 -61.40 -11.06 164.42
C ALA A 484 -60.79 -9.68 164.09
N ALA A 485 -60.91 -8.69 164.98
CA ALA A 485 -60.48 -7.32 164.75
C ALA A 485 -59.00 -7.02 165.08
N GLN A 486 -58.20 -8.02 165.48
CA GLN A 486 -56.98 -7.78 166.27
C GLN A 486 -55.63 -8.15 165.63
N ILE A 487 -55.59 -8.71 164.41
CA ILE A 487 -54.32 -9.15 163.77
C ILE A 487 -54.20 -8.64 162.32
N GLY A 488 -54.34 -7.31 162.15
CA GLY A 488 -53.88 -6.60 160.95
C GLY A 488 -52.37 -6.28 160.96
N ASP A 489 -51.65 -6.70 162.00
CA ASP A 489 -50.34 -6.15 162.40
C ASP A 489 -49.09 -6.82 161.76
N LEU A 490 -49.25 -7.79 160.85
CA LEU A 490 -48.12 -8.60 160.33
C LEU A 490 -47.98 -8.59 158.81
N GLU A 491 -47.90 -7.40 158.22
CA GLU A 491 -47.45 -7.15 156.83
C GLU A 491 -45.99 -7.58 156.54
N ASN A 492 -45.26 -8.10 157.54
CA ASN A 492 -43.81 -8.37 157.47
C ASN A 492 -43.44 -9.62 156.63
N THR A 493 -44.32 -10.59 156.42
CA THR A 493 -44.00 -11.86 155.73
C THR A 493 -43.80 -11.71 154.22
N ILE A 494 -44.14 -10.54 153.65
CA ILE A 494 -44.01 -10.24 152.21
C ILE A 494 -42.53 -10.10 151.76
N LYS A 495 -41.57 -10.15 152.69
CA LYS A 495 -40.17 -9.75 152.44
C LYS A 495 -39.21 -10.86 152.00
N ASP A 496 -39.50 -12.13 152.28
CA ASP A 496 -38.46 -13.19 152.26
C ASP A 496 -38.41 -14.07 150.99
N GLN A 497 -39.42 -14.04 150.11
CA GLN A 497 -39.46 -14.96 148.95
C GLN A 497 -38.63 -14.48 147.73
N THR A 498 -38.17 -13.22 147.73
CA THR A 498 -37.49 -12.58 146.59
C THR A 498 -36.09 -13.13 146.30
N LEU A 499 -35.41 -13.76 147.28
CA LEU A 499 -34.00 -14.20 147.17
C LEU A 499 -33.80 -15.52 146.39
N THR A 500 -34.85 -16.16 145.88
CA THR A 500 -34.75 -17.47 145.21
C THR A 500 -34.34 -17.38 143.73
N ILE A 501 -34.13 -16.18 143.20
CA ILE A 501 -33.83 -15.92 141.77
C ILE A 501 -32.34 -16.15 141.41
N GLU A 502 -31.43 -16.19 142.37
CA GLU A 502 -30.03 -15.79 142.15
C GLU A 502 -28.99 -16.95 142.06
N ARG A 503 -29.40 -18.23 142.05
CA ARG A 503 -28.45 -19.33 142.40
C ARG A 503 -28.01 -20.34 141.32
N ILE A 504 -28.87 -20.83 140.41
CA ILE A 504 -28.48 -21.93 139.48
C ILE A 504 -29.15 -21.82 138.10
N ASN A 505 -28.60 -20.98 137.21
CA ASN A 505 -28.41 -21.35 135.79
C ASN A 505 -27.30 -20.55 135.09
N GLU A 506 -26.38 -19.95 135.86
CA GLU A 506 -25.21 -19.25 135.35
C GLU A 506 -24.09 -20.25 135.05
N GLU A 507 -24.20 -20.98 133.95
CA GLU A 507 -23.04 -21.61 133.33
C GLU A 507 -23.12 -21.54 131.79
N GLN A 508 -22.95 -20.32 131.28
CA GLN A 508 -22.82 -20.03 129.85
C GLN A 508 -21.59 -20.73 129.25
N LYS A 509 -21.71 -21.30 128.04
CA LYS A 509 -20.59 -21.33 127.06
C LYS A 509 -21.01 -21.68 125.62
N GLN A 510 -20.86 -20.68 124.74
CA GLN A 510 -20.65 -20.76 123.27
C GLN A 510 -21.79 -21.32 122.37
N THR A 511 -22.05 -20.79 121.16
CA THR A 511 -21.51 -19.59 120.48
C THR A 511 -22.52 -19.02 119.45
N VAL A 512 -22.96 -17.76 119.66
CA VAL A 512 -22.93 -16.61 118.72
C VAL A 512 -23.65 -16.68 117.34
N ILE A 513 -24.16 -15.49 116.91
CA ILE A 513 -24.80 -15.08 115.62
C ILE A 513 -26.32 -15.28 115.45
N THR A 514 -27.07 -14.21 115.79
CA THR A 514 -28.03 -13.49 114.92
C THR A 514 -28.16 -12.06 115.49
N SER A 515 -28.62 -11.00 114.82
CA SER A 515 -28.82 -10.69 113.39
C SER A 515 -29.01 -9.17 113.28
N ASN A 516 -28.35 -8.48 112.33
CA ASN A 516 -28.97 -7.29 111.75
C ASN A 516 -28.55 -7.04 110.29
N LYS A 517 -29.40 -6.33 109.53
CA LYS A 517 -29.39 -6.32 108.06
C LYS A 517 -29.02 -4.93 107.51
N ASN A 518 -28.23 -4.91 106.42
CA ASN A 518 -28.44 -4.10 105.19
C ASN A 518 -27.15 -3.80 104.38
N LEU A 519 -26.34 -4.83 104.07
CA LEU A 519 -25.28 -4.71 103.04
C LEU A 519 -24.98 -6.04 102.33
N ARG A 520 -26.00 -6.73 101.78
CA ARG A 520 -25.83 -8.06 101.12
C ARG A 520 -26.68 -8.34 99.87
N THR A 521 -27.35 -7.32 99.31
CA THR A 521 -28.18 -7.46 98.10
C THR A 521 -27.54 -6.89 96.83
N THR A 522 -26.62 -5.93 96.96
CA THR A 522 -25.77 -5.42 95.87
C THR A 522 -24.56 -6.32 95.64
N GLU A 523 -23.95 -6.80 96.72
CA GLU A 523 -22.78 -7.70 96.73
C GLU A 523 -23.04 -9.00 95.95
N LYS A 524 -24.13 -9.72 96.27
CA LYS A 524 -24.48 -10.99 95.59
C LYS A 524 -24.66 -10.87 94.08
N LYS A 525 -25.24 -9.77 93.57
CA LYS A 525 -25.44 -9.56 92.13
C LYS A 525 -24.14 -9.22 91.39
N MET A 526 -23.13 -8.73 92.12
CA MET A 526 -21.79 -8.51 91.58
C MET A 526 -21.01 -9.82 91.54
N GLU A 527 -21.11 -10.62 92.61
CA GLU A 527 -20.51 -11.96 92.70
C GLU A 527 -21.08 -12.93 91.63
N GLU A 528 -22.40 -13.02 91.46
CA GLU A 528 -23.01 -13.91 90.44
C GLU A 528 -22.56 -13.58 89.01
N LEU A 529 -22.36 -12.30 88.68
CA LEU A 529 -21.96 -11.86 87.34
C LEU A 529 -20.46 -12.13 87.11
N ALA A 530 -19.63 -11.90 88.14
CA ALA A 530 -18.22 -12.29 88.13
C ALA A 530 -18.06 -13.81 88.01
N GLU A 531 -18.80 -14.60 88.79
CA GLU A 531 -18.75 -16.07 88.81
C GLU A 531 -19.15 -16.68 87.47
N LYS A 532 -20.16 -16.10 86.80
CA LYS A 532 -20.64 -16.56 85.49
C LYS A 532 -19.66 -16.25 84.36
N LEU A 533 -18.89 -15.15 84.47
CA LEU A 533 -17.75 -14.87 83.59
C LEU A 533 -16.55 -15.77 83.90
N ARG A 534 -16.23 -15.97 85.18
CA ARG A 534 -15.17 -16.88 85.68
C ARG A 534 -15.37 -18.28 85.09
N LYS A 535 -16.55 -18.88 85.31
CA LYS A 535 -16.91 -20.19 84.75
C LYS A 535 -16.86 -20.21 83.23
N LYS A 536 -17.42 -19.22 82.51
CA LYS A 536 -17.37 -19.23 81.04
C LYS A 536 -15.93 -19.18 80.49
N MET A 537 -15.02 -18.48 81.16
CA MET A 537 -13.60 -18.50 80.80
C MET A 537 -12.91 -19.82 81.18
N GLU A 538 -13.17 -20.33 82.37
CA GLU A 538 -12.57 -21.56 82.90
C GLU A 538 -13.05 -22.82 82.15
N ASP A 539 -14.33 -22.86 81.75
CA ASP A 539 -14.92 -23.85 80.85
C ASP A 539 -14.31 -23.77 79.45
N ASN A 540 -14.11 -22.56 78.89
CA ASN A 540 -13.41 -22.38 77.62
C ASN A 540 -11.94 -22.81 77.70
N ILE A 541 -11.23 -22.53 78.80
CA ILE A 541 -9.84 -22.95 79.03
C ILE A 541 -9.76 -24.48 79.19
N ARG A 542 -10.74 -25.11 79.84
CA ARG A 542 -10.86 -26.57 79.94
C ARG A 542 -11.16 -27.21 78.58
N LEU A 543 -12.06 -26.62 77.80
CA LEU A 543 -12.39 -27.08 76.44
C LEU A 543 -11.21 -26.89 75.47
N LEU A 544 -10.44 -25.80 75.62
CA LEU A 544 -9.19 -25.59 74.87
C LEU A 544 -8.12 -26.61 75.25
N HIS A 545 -7.89 -26.89 76.53
CA HIS A 545 -6.97 -27.95 76.95
C HIS A 545 -7.40 -29.33 76.44
N GLN A 546 -8.70 -29.65 76.49
CA GLN A 546 -9.21 -30.90 75.91
C GLN A 546 -9.03 -30.94 74.39
N ARG A 547 -9.29 -29.85 73.66
CA ARG A 547 -9.06 -29.77 72.21
C ARG A 547 -7.57 -29.88 71.84
N ILE A 548 -6.68 -29.28 72.64
CA ILE A 548 -5.21 -29.42 72.47
C ILE A 548 -4.80 -30.86 72.72
N HIS A 549 -5.19 -31.47 73.84
CA HIS A 549 -4.83 -32.86 74.16
C HIS A 549 -5.39 -33.87 73.13
N VAL A 550 -6.61 -33.65 72.61
CA VAL A 550 -7.18 -34.47 71.54
C VAL A 550 -6.45 -34.26 70.22
N ALA A 551 -6.06 -33.02 69.88
CA ALA A 551 -5.27 -32.73 68.68
C ALA A 551 -3.85 -33.32 68.76
N GLU A 552 -3.19 -33.27 69.92
CA GLU A 552 -1.88 -33.88 70.16
C GLU A 552 -1.96 -35.41 70.16
N GLN A 553 -3.05 -35.99 70.66
CA GLN A 553 -3.32 -37.43 70.54
C GLN A 553 -3.52 -37.83 69.07
N LEU A 554 -4.42 -37.17 68.32
CA LEU A 554 -4.63 -37.41 66.88
C LEU A 554 -3.35 -37.22 66.06
N ASN A 555 -2.51 -36.23 66.40
CA ASN A 555 -1.24 -36.00 65.72
C ASN A 555 -0.23 -37.13 66.00
N ASN A 556 -0.15 -37.63 67.24
CA ASN A 556 0.67 -38.79 67.57
C ASN A 556 0.13 -40.09 66.96
N GLU A 557 -1.19 -40.27 66.90
CA GLU A 557 -1.83 -41.42 66.24
C GLU A 557 -1.59 -41.40 64.74
N ASN A 558 -1.75 -40.25 64.06
CA ASN A 558 -1.38 -40.09 62.64
C ASN A 558 0.12 -40.32 62.39
N LYS A 559 0.99 -39.81 63.26
CA LYS A 559 2.45 -40.03 63.19
C LYS A 559 2.83 -41.50 63.35
N ASN A 560 2.11 -42.25 64.17
CA ASN A 560 2.30 -43.69 64.34
C ASN A 560 1.65 -44.49 63.19
N SER A 561 0.50 -44.07 62.68
CA SER A 561 -0.18 -44.66 61.51
C SER A 561 0.66 -44.53 60.24
N CYS A 562 1.27 -43.36 60.01
CA CYS A 562 2.23 -43.12 58.93
C CYS A 562 3.45 -44.04 59.04
N LYS A 563 4.08 -44.15 60.23
CA LYS A 563 5.17 -45.12 60.46
C LYS A 563 4.77 -46.56 60.20
N LEU A 564 3.63 -47.00 60.72
CA LEU A 564 3.15 -48.37 60.56
C LEU A 564 2.82 -48.71 59.10
N THR A 565 2.37 -47.71 58.33
CA THR A 565 2.09 -47.84 56.90
C THR A 565 3.37 -47.89 56.07
N ASN A 566 4.38 -47.07 56.40
CA ASN A 566 5.70 -47.16 55.76
C ASN A 566 6.39 -48.51 56.03
N MET A 567 6.38 -49.01 57.28
CA MET A 567 6.93 -50.35 57.56
C MET A 567 6.19 -51.45 56.80
N ARG A 568 4.86 -51.32 56.60
CA ARG A 568 4.10 -52.22 55.74
C ARG A 568 4.62 -52.21 54.31
N TYR A 569 4.82 -51.04 53.71
CA TYR A 569 5.36 -50.93 52.35
C TYR A 569 6.80 -51.43 52.23
N GLU A 570 7.67 -51.22 53.23
CA GLU A 570 9.02 -51.80 53.24
C GLU A 570 8.98 -53.34 53.29
N GLN A 571 8.08 -53.91 54.10
CA GLN A 571 7.96 -55.36 54.29
C GLN A 571 7.23 -56.05 53.12
N GLU A 572 6.30 -55.34 52.46
CA GLU A 572 5.65 -55.74 51.21
C GLU A 572 6.63 -55.67 50.03
N ASN A 573 7.42 -54.60 49.91
CA ASN A 573 8.50 -54.51 48.92
C ASN A 573 9.57 -55.61 49.13
N LYS A 574 9.91 -55.94 50.40
CA LYS A 574 10.83 -57.04 50.71
C LYS A 574 10.28 -58.39 50.24
N THR A 575 9.01 -58.69 50.53
CA THR A 575 8.36 -59.95 50.11
C THR A 575 8.05 -60.00 48.61
N LEU A 576 7.91 -58.87 47.92
CA LEU A 576 7.90 -58.79 46.45
C LEU A 576 9.29 -59.08 45.87
N GLY A 577 10.35 -58.53 46.45
CA GLY A 577 11.74 -58.84 46.06
C GLY A 577 12.09 -60.33 46.25
N GLU A 578 11.65 -60.93 47.35
CA GLU A 578 11.78 -62.37 47.60
C GLU A 578 11.03 -63.22 46.55
N LYS A 579 9.84 -62.79 46.11
CA LYS A 579 9.11 -63.44 45.01
C LYS A 579 9.80 -63.30 43.66
N VAL A 580 10.38 -62.14 43.35
CA VAL A 580 11.16 -61.94 42.11
C VAL A 580 12.36 -62.90 42.09
N ALA A 581 13.12 -62.99 43.19
CA ALA A 581 14.24 -63.92 43.30
C ALA A 581 13.83 -65.39 43.11
N ILE A 582 12.66 -65.80 43.62
CA ILE A 582 12.12 -67.15 43.39
C ILE A 582 11.86 -67.41 41.90
N TYR A 583 11.26 -66.45 41.18
CA TYR A 583 11.03 -66.60 39.73
C TYR A 583 12.32 -66.54 38.90
N GLU A 584 13.34 -65.80 39.34
CA GLU A 584 14.67 -65.78 38.71
C GLU A 584 15.45 -67.10 38.90
N ASP A 585 15.30 -67.76 40.05
CA ASP A 585 15.83 -69.12 40.29
C ASP A 585 15.03 -70.18 39.51
N GLU A 586 13.71 -70.04 39.39
CA GLU A 586 12.84 -70.95 38.63
C GLU A 586 13.14 -70.92 37.12
N LEU A 587 13.36 -69.72 36.57
CA LEU A 587 13.86 -69.52 35.20
C LEU A 587 15.28 -70.07 35.01
N ARG A 588 16.09 -70.19 36.08
CA ARG A 588 17.41 -70.82 36.02
C ARG A 588 17.29 -72.34 35.89
N ARG A 589 16.45 -73.00 36.69
CA ARG A 589 16.22 -74.45 36.59
C ARG A 589 15.73 -74.87 35.21
N LEU A 590 14.75 -74.16 34.66
CA LEU A 590 14.21 -74.39 33.31
C LEU A 590 15.27 -74.30 32.18
N LYS A 591 16.37 -73.58 32.43
CA LYS A 591 17.50 -73.44 31.50
C LYS A 591 18.58 -74.52 31.69
N GLU A 592 18.59 -75.21 32.83
CA GLU A 592 19.48 -76.34 33.13
C GLU A 592 18.85 -77.67 32.72
N GLU A 593 17.52 -77.78 32.85
CA GLU A 593 16.70 -78.97 32.52
C GLU A 593 16.57 -79.27 31.01
N THR A 594 17.12 -78.41 30.14
CA THR A 594 17.10 -78.55 28.67
C THR A 594 18.36 -79.24 28.07
N THR A 595 19.29 -79.75 28.89
CA THR A 595 20.57 -80.31 28.41
C THR A 595 20.95 -81.69 29.00
N ALA A 596 19.99 -82.60 29.17
CA ALA A 596 20.29 -84.00 29.49
C ALA A 596 19.25 -85.00 28.95
N ARG A 597 19.72 -86.15 28.44
CA ARG A 597 19.02 -87.45 28.35
C ARG A 597 17.81 -87.50 27.38
N GLU A 598 17.85 -88.11 26.19
CA GLU A 598 18.75 -89.12 25.58
C GLU A 598 18.72 -90.53 26.22
N GLU A 599 18.92 -91.56 25.39
CA GLU A 599 18.80 -93.02 25.68
C GLU A 599 17.37 -93.59 25.88
N ALA A 600 17.20 -94.89 25.55
CA ALA A 600 15.88 -95.54 25.37
C ALA A 600 15.80 -96.97 25.99
N PRO A 601 15.54 -98.07 25.23
CA PRO A 601 14.19 -98.53 24.83
C PRO A 601 13.79 -99.92 25.37
N SER A 602 12.49 -100.26 25.31
CA SER A 602 12.05 -101.67 25.23
C SER A 602 10.66 -101.87 24.59
N SER A 603 10.63 -102.62 23.48
CA SER A 603 9.44 -103.29 22.88
C SER A 603 9.46 -104.78 23.32
N PRO A 604 8.65 -105.76 22.82
CA PRO A 604 7.55 -105.72 21.83
C PRO A 604 6.31 -106.59 22.14
N LEU A 605 5.20 -106.45 21.37
CA LEU A 605 4.62 -107.54 20.53
C LEU A 605 3.40 -107.10 19.66
N VAL A 606 3.68 -106.79 18.39
CA VAL A 606 2.92 -107.07 17.14
C VAL A 606 1.38 -106.90 17.06
N ASP A 607 0.54 -107.51 17.91
CA ASP A 607 -0.89 -107.72 17.60
C ASP A 607 -1.77 -106.44 17.61
N ARG A 608 -1.23 -105.31 18.08
CA ARG A 608 -1.92 -104.00 18.06
C ARG A 608 -1.93 -103.35 16.66
N MET A 609 -1.02 -103.78 15.78
CA MET A 609 -0.63 -103.04 14.57
C MET A 609 -1.73 -102.89 13.51
N ARG A 610 -2.75 -103.76 13.49
CA ARG A 610 -3.85 -103.66 12.51
C ARG A 610 -4.88 -102.58 12.86
N PHE A 611 -5.23 -102.45 14.15
CA PHE A 611 -6.18 -101.43 14.61
C PHE A 611 -5.52 -100.05 14.66
N GLU A 612 -4.21 -99.99 14.97
CA GLU A 612 -3.43 -98.76 14.90
C GLU A 612 -3.29 -98.23 13.48
N PHE A 613 -3.15 -99.08 12.45
CA PHE A 613 -3.02 -98.61 11.07
C PHE A 613 -4.28 -97.88 10.56
N GLU A 614 -5.47 -98.41 10.88
CA GLU A 614 -6.74 -97.85 10.44
C GLU A 614 -7.13 -96.60 11.25
N ALA A 615 -6.76 -96.55 12.53
CA ALA A 615 -6.83 -95.33 13.35
C ALA A 615 -5.82 -94.26 12.90
N ALA A 616 -4.61 -94.66 12.46
CA ALA A 616 -3.59 -93.75 11.95
C ALA A 616 -3.93 -93.19 10.57
N LEU A 617 -4.56 -93.99 9.68
CA LEU A 617 -5.06 -93.52 8.39
C LEU A 617 -6.21 -92.50 8.58
N ASN A 618 -7.22 -92.82 9.39
CA ASN A 618 -8.27 -91.84 9.73
C ASN A 618 -7.70 -90.59 10.43
N GLY A 619 -6.67 -90.75 11.28
CA GLY A 619 -5.96 -89.64 11.90
C GLY A 619 -5.16 -88.78 10.91
N LEU A 620 -4.59 -89.41 9.88
CA LEU A 620 -3.86 -88.74 8.80
C LEU A 620 -4.81 -87.97 7.87
N ASP A 621 -5.96 -88.54 7.52
CA ASP A 621 -6.99 -87.85 6.73
C ASP A 621 -7.57 -86.64 7.50
N VAL A 622 -7.85 -86.79 8.81
CA VAL A 622 -8.26 -85.67 9.67
C VAL A 622 -7.15 -84.62 9.81
N ALA A 623 -5.87 -85.02 9.80
CA ALA A 623 -4.76 -84.08 9.78
C ALA A 623 -4.61 -83.39 8.42
N ALA A 624 -4.87 -84.08 7.30
CA ALA A 624 -4.83 -83.53 5.96
C ALA A 624 -5.95 -82.50 5.72
N VAL A 625 -7.19 -82.78 6.19
CA VAL A 625 -8.29 -81.81 6.15
C VAL A 625 -7.92 -80.55 6.95
N LYS A 626 -7.41 -80.70 8.18
CA LYS A 626 -6.96 -79.56 9.00
C LYS A 626 -5.78 -78.79 8.38
N LEU A 627 -4.90 -79.47 7.66
CA LEU A 627 -3.81 -78.83 6.92
C LEU A 627 -4.36 -77.96 5.79
N GLU A 628 -5.35 -78.46 5.05
CA GLU A 628 -5.96 -77.72 3.93
C GLU A 628 -6.85 -76.57 4.45
N GLU A 629 -7.61 -76.75 5.52
CA GLU A 629 -8.31 -75.66 6.25
C GLU A 629 -7.34 -74.55 6.68
N HIS A 630 -6.20 -74.92 7.26
CA HIS A 630 -5.20 -73.96 7.72
C HIS A 630 -4.46 -73.29 6.55
N ARG A 631 -4.31 -73.99 5.42
CA ARG A 631 -3.78 -73.46 4.16
C ARG A 631 -4.77 -72.46 3.53
N GLU A 632 -6.06 -72.76 3.48
CA GLU A 632 -7.10 -71.82 3.04
C GLU A 632 -7.16 -70.59 3.93
N CYS A 633 -7.05 -70.75 5.25
CA CYS A 633 -6.96 -69.64 6.20
C CYS A 633 -5.74 -68.73 5.91
N ILE A 634 -4.55 -69.32 5.70
CA ILE A 634 -3.34 -68.57 5.33
C ILE A 634 -3.53 -67.88 3.98
N MET A 635 -4.05 -68.57 2.96
CA MET A 635 -4.31 -67.98 1.64
C MET A 635 -5.30 -66.82 1.72
N SER A 636 -6.39 -66.93 2.51
CA SER A 636 -7.35 -65.86 2.76
C SER A 636 -6.69 -64.63 3.38
N ASN A 637 -5.81 -64.84 4.38
CA ASN A 637 -5.12 -63.74 5.05
C ASN A 637 -4.05 -63.09 4.18
N VAL A 638 -3.29 -63.88 3.41
CA VAL A 638 -2.35 -63.37 2.39
C VAL A 638 -3.09 -62.58 1.31
N SER A 639 -4.27 -63.01 0.86
CA SER A 639 -5.10 -62.26 -0.09
C SER A 639 -5.58 -60.93 0.48
N LYS A 640 -6.02 -60.88 1.75
CA LYS A 640 -6.40 -59.61 2.42
C LYS A 640 -5.21 -58.66 2.51
N MET A 641 -4.07 -59.14 3.01
CA MET A 641 -2.83 -58.35 3.09
C MET A 641 -2.40 -57.82 1.71
N LEU A 642 -2.53 -58.61 0.65
CA LEU A 642 -2.20 -58.18 -0.71
C LEU A 642 -3.12 -57.05 -1.19
N CYS A 643 -4.42 -57.12 -0.89
CA CYS A 643 -5.37 -56.04 -1.17
C CYS A 643 -5.04 -54.77 -0.37
N GLU A 644 -4.75 -54.88 0.93
CA GLU A 644 -4.36 -53.77 1.80
C GLU A 644 -3.05 -53.10 1.31
N ILE A 645 -2.04 -53.88 0.94
CA ILE A 645 -0.78 -53.41 0.35
C ILE A 645 -1.04 -52.69 -0.98
N GLN A 646 -1.95 -53.20 -1.83
CA GLN A 646 -2.27 -52.57 -3.11
C GLN A 646 -3.04 -51.25 -2.92
N LEU A 647 -3.97 -51.17 -1.96
CA LEU A 647 -4.63 -49.92 -1.56
C LEU A 647 -3.63 -48.89 -1.02
N ALA A 648 -2.73 -49.28 -0.12
CA ALA A 648 -1.68 -48.42 0.42
C ALA A 648 -0.73 -47.90 -0.69
N LYS A 649 -0.36 -48.78 -1.63
CA LYS A 649 0.47 -48.44 -2.80
C LYS A 649 -0.21 -47.44 -3.73
N ASP A 650 -1.51 -47.56 -3.97
CA ASP A 650 -2.25 -46.62 -4.81
C ASP A 650 -2.54 -45.29 -4.10
N TRP A 651 -2.73 -45.30 -2.77
CA TRP A 651 -2.73 -44.09 -1.94
C TRP A 651 -1.38 -43.35 -2.01
N ILE A 652 -0.26 -44.08 -1.90
CA ILE A 652 1.10 -43.52 -2.06
C ILE A 652 1.30 -42.92 -3.47
N LYS A 653 0.82 -43.59 -4.54
CA LYS A 653 0.86 -43.02 -5.90
C LYS A 653 0.12 -41.68 -5.98
N LYS A 654 -1.09 -41.62 -5.43
CA LYS A 654 -1.91 -40.39 -5.42
C LYS A 654 -1.20 -39.27 -4.66
N MET A 655 -0.75 -39.54 -3.43
CA MET A 655 -0.03 -38.57 -2.60
C MET A 655 1.26 -38.08 -3.27
N ASN A 656 1.99 -38.94 -3.98
CA ASN A 656 3.19 -38.56 -4.75
C ASN A 656 2.88 -37.72 -6.00
N ALA A 657 1.67 -37.80 -6.56
CA ALA A 657 1.23 -36.93 -7.65
C ALA A 657 0.81 -35.55 -7.11
N GLU A 658 0.03 -35.52 -6.02
CA GLU A 658 -0.38 -34.29 -5.33
C GLU A 658 0.84 -33.52 -4.78
N MET A 659 1.81 -34.23 -4.18
CA MET A 659 3.07 -33.64 -3.72
C MET A 659 3.94 -33.11 -4.86
N ARG A 660 3.88 -33.70 -6.07
CA ARG A 660 4.57 -33.17 -7.24
C ARG A 660 3.92 -31.87 -7.71
N GLN A 661 2.61 -31.86 -7.89
CA GLN A 661 1.87 -30.65 -8.27
C GLN A 661 2.08 -29.52 -7.24
N LEU A 662 2.08 -29.84 -5.94
CA LEU A 662 2.39 -28.88 -4.88
C LEU A 662 3.82 -28.36 -4.99
N LYS A 663 4.81 -29.21 -5.30
CA LYS A 663 6.19 -28.77 -5.54
C LYS A 663 6.29 -27.87 -6.76
N ASP A 664 5.68 -28.25 -7.89
CA ASP A 664 5.72 -27.49 -9.14
C ASP A 664 5.09 -26.09 -8.93
N ASN A 665 4.02 -25.99 -8.13
CA ASN A 665 3.43 -24.72 -7.69
C ASN A 665 4.38 -23.90 -6.80
N VAL A 666 5.08 -24.53 -5.85
CA VAL A 666 6.05 -23.86 -4.96
C VAL A 666 7.27 -23.36 -5.72
N ASP A 667 7.81 -24.15 -6.64
CA ASP A 667 8.93 -23.76 -7.51
C ASP A 667 8.51 -22.57 -8.41
N GLY A 668 7.29 -22.59 -8.95
CA GLY A 668 6.72 -21.47 -9.74
C GLY A 668 6.52 -20.19 -8.92
N LEU A 669 5.97 -20.29 -7.70
CA LEU A 669 5.85 -19.15 -6.78
C LEU A 669 7.23 -18.59 -6.37
N THR A 670 8.24 -19.45 -6.23
CA THR A 670 9.62 -19.04 -5.90
C THR A 670 10.26 -18.26 -7.06
N ALA A 671 10.01 -18.68 -8.30
CA ALA A 671 10.45 -17.94 -9.49
C ALA A 671 9.77 -16.56 -9.60
N LEU A 672 8.45 -16.50 -9.39
CA LEU A 672 7.70 -15.24 -9.38
C LEU A 672 8.15 -14.30 -8.26
N LEU A 673 8.46 -14.81 -7.06
CA LEU A 673 9.03 -14.00 -5.98
C LEU A 673 10.39 -13.41 -6.38
N SER A 674 11.26 -14.22 -6.99
CA SER A 674 12.58 -13.77 -7.46
C SER A 674 12.48 -12.65 -8.51
N GLU A 675 11.55 -12.76 -9.47
CA GLU A 675 11.26 -11.70 -10.46
C GLU A 675 10.80 -10.39 -9.78
N LYS A 676 9.99 -10.50 -8.71
CA LYS A 676 9.52 -9.32 -7.95
C LYS A 676 10.61 -8.70 -7.09
N GLU A 677 11.51 -9.49 -6.53
CA GLU A 677 12.71 -8.99 -5.82
C GLU A 677 13.64 -8.22 -6.79
N GLU A 678 13.86 -8.72 -8.01
CA GLU A 678 14.62 -7.99 -9.04
C GLU A 678 13.93 -6.68 -9.47
N GLN A 679 12.60 -6.70 -9.64
CA GLN A 679 11.82 -5.50 -9.96
C GLN A 679 11.84 -4.47 -8.81
N GLU A 680 11.81 -4.91 -7.55
CA GLU A 680 11.94 -4.03 -6.39
C GLU A 680 13.34 -3.38 -6.35
N LEU A 681 14.41 -4.13 -6.61
CA LEU A 681 15.78 -3.59 -6.69
C LEU A 681 15.92 -2.53 -7.79
N LEU A 682 15.35 -2.77 -8.97
CA LEU A 682 15.34 -1.80 -10.08
C LEU A 682 14.52 -0.54 -9.77
N LEU A 683 13.45 -0.65 -8.97
CA LEU A 683 12.68 0.50 -8.50
C LEU A 683 13.44 1.27 -7.41
N ARG A 684 14.12 0.59 -6.49
CA ARG A 684 14.95 1.22 -5.45
C ARG A 684 16.11 2.03 -6.04
N ASP A 685 16.79 1.50 -7.05
CA ASP A 685 17.84 2.24 -7.77
C ASP A 685 17.28 3.49 -8.47
N LYS A 686 16.14 3.38 -9.16
CA LYS A 686 15.46 4.55 -9.77
C LYS A 686 15.08 5.61 -8.74
N VAL A 687 14.52 5.21 -7.59
CA VAL A 687 14.17 6.13 -6.50
C VAL A 687 15.42 6.82 -5.96
N TRP A 688 16.51 6.09 -5.68
CA TRP A 688 17.76 6.68 -5.19
C TRP A 688 18.37 7.69 -6.18
N ASN A 689 18.36 7.38 -7.48
CA ASN A 689 18.82 8.31 -8.52
C ASN A 689 17.93 9.57 -8.59
N LEU A 690 16.61 9.45 -8.41
CA LEU A 690 15.69 10.59 -8.35
C LEU A 690 15.88 11.43 -7.08
N GLU A 691 16.07 10.81 -5.91
CA GLU A 691 16.38 11.51 -4.66
C GLU A 691 17.68 12.32 -4.78
N ALA A 692 18.69 11.79 -5.49
CA ALA A 692 19.93 12.50 -5.77
C ALA A 692 19.72 13.70 -6.73
N THR A 693 18.90 13.59 -7.77
CA THR A 693 18.60 14.73 -8.66
C THR A 693 17.78 15.81 -7.96
N VAL A 694 16.75 15.43 -7.18
CA VAL A 694 15.95 16.37 -6.36
C VAL A 694 16.80 17.07 -5.31
N SER A 695 17.77 16.37 -4.70
CA SER A 695 18.72 16.98 -3.75
C SER A 695 19.63 18.02 -4.41
N LYS A 696 20.10 17.75 -5.64
CA LYS A 696 20.89 18.70 -6.44
C LYS A 696 20.04 19.92 -6.85
N GLU A 697 18.84 19.69 -7.35
CA GLU A 697 17.91 20.74 -7.76
C GLU A 697 17.48 21.62 -6.57
N GLY A 698 17.24 21.04 -5.39
CA GLY A 698 16.99 21.78 -4.15
C GLY A 698 18.14 22.70 -3.76
N GLY A 699 19.40 22.25 -3.95
CA GLY A 699 20.58 23.10 -3.76
C GLY A 699 20.68 24.23 -4.78
N GLU A 700 20.35 23.98 -6.05
CA GLU A 700 20.32 24.98 -7.12
C GLU A 700 19.21 26.02 -6.91
N ASN A 701 18.00 25.58 -6.52
CA ASN A 701 16.90 26.44 -6.11
C ASN A 701 17.25 27.30 -4.89
N LEU A 702 17.92 26.75 -3.87
CA LEU A 702 18.38 27.54 -2.72
C LEU A 702 19.39 28.63 -3.13
N ASN A 703 20.27 28.35 -4.08
CA ASN A 703 21.20 29.35 -4.62
C ASN A 703 20.46 30.44 -5.42
N LEU A 704 19.48 30.07 -6.24
CA LEU A 704 18.59 31.00 -6.96
C LEU A 704 17.80 31.89 -5.99
N THR A 705 17.17 31.31 -4.95
CA THR A 705 16.46 32.06 -3.90
C THR A 705 17.37 33.07 -3.21
N ASN A 706 18.61 32.70 -2.89
CA ASN A 706 19.59 33.61 -2.32
C ASN A 706 20.00 34.75 -3.28
N ALA A 707 20.09 34.48 -4.58
CA ALA A 707 20.34 35.51 -5.61
C ALA A 707 19.16 36.48 -5.74
N VAL A 708 17.92 35.97 -5.77
CA VAL A 708 16.68 36.79 -5.81
C VAL A 708 16.59 37.67 -4.56
N ASN A 709 16.77 37.11 -3.36
CA ASN A 709 16.78 37.86 -2.08
C ASN A 709 17.85 38.98 -2.04
N HIS A 710 18.92 38.87 -2.84
CA HIS A 710 19.95 39.91 -2.97
C HIS A 710 19.60 40.96 -4.04
N LEU A 711 18.92 40.56 -5.12
CA LEU A 711 18.38 41.50 -6.11
C LEU A 711 17.24 42.34 -5.52
N GLU A 712 16.31 41.74 -4.79
CA GLU A 712 15.23 42.42 -4.08
C GLU A 712 15.78 43.52 -3.14
N LYS A 713 16.79 43.19 -2.33
CA LYS A 713 17.50 44.17 -1.46
C LYS A 713 18.20 45.30 -2.25
N LYS A 714 18.59 45.07 -3.50
CA LYS A 714 19.08 46.13 -4.39
C LYS A 714 17.93 46.97 -4.95
N VAL A 715 16.82 46.36 -5.35
CA VAL A 715 15.61 47.06 -5.84
C VAL A 715 15.09 48.00 -4.76
N VAL A 716 14.83 47.51 -3.54
CA VAL A 716 14.37 48.34 -2.40
C VAL A 716 15.33 49.50 -2.09
N LYS A 717 16.64 49.32 -2.29
CA LYS A 717 17.62 50.41 -2.14
C LYS A 717 17.54 51.43 -3.28
N LEU A 718 17.34 50.98 -4.52
CA LEU A 718 17.19 51.86 -5.69
C LEU A 718 15.86 52.63 -5.64
N GLU A 719 14.76 51.99 -5.23
CA GLU A 719 13.46 52.63 -4.98
C GLU A 719 13.56 53.73 -3.92
N LYS A 720 14.24 53.46 -2.80
CA LYS A 720 14.48 54.50 -1.78
C LYS A 720 15.30 55.67 -2.35
N ASN A 721 16.39 55.38 -3.06
CA ASN A 721 17.22 56.41 -3.68
C ASN A 721 16.44 57.24 -4.73
N LEU A 722 15.54 56.61 -5.49
CA LEU A 722 14.70 57.26 -6.48
C LEU A 722 13.69 58.19 -5.81
N LYS A 723 13.00 57.71 -4.77
CA LYS A 723 12.08 58.53 -3.97
C LYS A 723 12.78 59.74 -3.33
N GLU A 724 13.99 59.57 -2.81
CA GLU A 724 14.82 60.67 -2.29
C GLU A 724 15.16 61.70 -3.39
N LYS A 725 15.34 61.25 -4.64
CA LYS A 725 15.55 62.14 -5.80
C LYS A 725 14.28 62.86 -6.25
N ASP A 726 13.12 62.22 -6.17
CA ASP A 726 11.84 62.86 -6.48
C ASP A 726 11.49 63.93 -5.43
N GLU A 727 11.70 63.65 -4.13
CA GLU A 727 11.55 64.62 -3.03
C GLU A 727 12.53 65.82 -3.18
N ASP A 728 13.79 65.57 -3.58
CA ASP A 728 14.76 66.60 -3.96
C ASP A 728 14.22 67.49 -5.11
N LEU A 729 13.71 66.87 -6.18
CA LEU A 729 13.22 67.53 -7.39
C LEU A 729 11.97 68.37 -7.13
N ASP A 730 11.03 67.87 -6.32
CA ASP A 730 9.86 68.64 -5.92
C ASP A 730 10.26 69.86 -5.08
N SER A 731 11.21 69.69 -4.14
CA SER A 731 11.74 70.82 -3.36
C SER A 731 12.42 71.86 -4.25
N LEU A 732 13.10 71.44 -5.33
CA LEU A 732 13.70 72.32 -6.33
C LEU A 732 12.63 72.98 -7.22
N GLY A 733 11.55 72.26 -7.52
CA GLY A 733 10.34 72.78 -8.15
C GLY A 733 9.71 73.91 -7.33
N GLU A 734 9.58 73.73 -6.01
CA GLU A 734 9.09 74.78 -5.11
C GLU A 734 10.02 75.99 -5.05
N LYS A 735 11.33 75.78 -4.90
CA LYS A 735 12.33 76.86 -4.92
C LYS A 735 12.29 77.66 -6.23
N LYS A 736 12.09 76.99 -7.38
CA LYS A 736 11.88 77.63 -8.69
C LYS A 736 10.54 78.39 -8.74
N ARG A 737 9.45 77.79 -8.27
CA ARG A 737 8.11 78.43 -8.19
C ARG A 737 8.19 79.72 -7.35
N GLU A 738 8.87 79.68 -6.21
CA GLU A 738 9.05 80.85 -5.33
C GLU A 738 9.95 81.93 -5.95
N ALA A 739 11.08 81.56 -6.55
CA ALA A 739 11.93 82.52 -7.26
C ALA A 739 11.19 83.24 -8.40
N ILE A 740 10.27 82.54 -9.09
CA ILE A 740 9.38 83.14 -10.10
C ILE A 740 8.40 84.12 -9.44
N ARG A 741 7.76 83.76 -8.31
CA ARG A 741 6.86 84.70 -7.58
C ARG A 741 7.59 85.98 -7.18
N GLN A 742 8.79 85.85 -6.61
CA GLN A 742 9.61 87.00 -6.19
C GLN A 742 10.01 87.88 -7.39
N LEU A 743 10.39 87.28 -8.52
CA LEU A 743 10.68 88.02 -9.74
C LEU A 743 9.43 88.74 -10.27
N CYS A 744 8.24 88.13 -10.23
CA CYS A 744 6.99 88.78 -10.60
C CYS A 744 6.70 90.00 -9.71
N MET A 745 6.84 89.88 -8.38
CA MET A 745 6.66 91.02 -7.46
C MET A 745 7.62 92.17 -7.76
N VAL A 746 8.88 91.87 -8.10
CA VAL A 746 9.88 92.88 -8.50
C VAL A 746 9.50 93.54 -9.82
N VAL A 747 9.04 92.76 -10.82
CA VAL A 747 8.56 93.29 -12.10
C VAL A 747 7.32 94.16 -11.92
N GLU A 748 6.37 93.78 -11.07
CA GLU A 748 5.18 94.57 -10.73
C GLU A 748 5.56 95.88 -10.01
N PHE A 749 6.45 95.83 -9.01
CA PHE A 749 6.97 97.03 -8.34
C PHE A 749 7.65 98.00 -9.30
N HIS A 750 8.46 97.50 -10.25
CA HIS A 750 9.06 98.33 -11.29
C HIS A 750 8.03 98.86 -12.28
N ARG A 751 7.04 98.06 -12.67
CA ARG A 751 5.93 98.48 -13.54
C ARG A 751 5.12 99.60 -12.91
N ASP A 752 4.76 99.49 -11.64
CA ASP A 752 4.01 100.51 -10.91
C ASP A 752 4.83 101.77 -10.64
N ARG A 753 6.14 101.64 -10.38
CA ARG A 753 7.06 102.79 -10.35
C ARG A 753 7.09 103.52 -11.70
N CYS A 754 7.17 102.78 -12.80
CA CYS A 754 7.14 103.35 -14.15
C CYS A 754 5.79 104.00 -14.46
N ASN A 755 4.67 103.35 -14.15
CA ASN A 755 3.31 103.91 -14.29
C ASN A 755 3.16 105.21 -13.49
N TYR A 756 3.63 105.24 -12.24
CA TYR A 756 3.64 106.44 -11.40
C TYR A 756 4.46 107.58 -12.01
N LEU A 757 5.68 107.29 -12.50
CA LEU A 757 6.53 108.29 -13.15
C LEU A 757 5.92 108.80 -14.48
N VAL A 758 5.32 107.93 -15.29
CA VAL A 758 4.61 108.30 -16.52
C VAL A 758 3.39 109.17 -16.22
N ASN A 759 2.64 108.86 -15.16
CA ASN A 759 1.51 109.69 -14.70
C ASN A 759 1.99 111.04 -14.15
N LEU A 760 3.09 111.09 -13.40
CA LEU A 760 3.69 112.33 -12.91
C LEU A 760 4.14 113.24 -14.07
N VAL A 761 4.83 112.68 -15.06
CA VAL A 761 5.26 113.41 -16.27
C VAL A 761 4.06 113.85 -17.12
N SER A 762 3.02 113.01 -17.24
CA SER A 762 1.79 113.37 -17.95
C SER A 762 1.03 114.50 -17.25
N ASN A 763 0.95 114.48 -15.93
CA ASN A 763 0.35 115.56 -15.14
C ASN A 763 1.16 116.86 -15.27
N MET A 764 2.50 116.83 -15.20
CA MET A 764 3.33 118.01 -15.48
C MET A 764 3.12 118.53 -16.91
N ARG A 765 2.98 117.65 -17.90
CA ARG A 765 2.72 118.02 -19.30
C ARG A 765 1.32 118.61 -19.53
N ASN A 766 0.34 118.23 -18.71
CA ASN A 766 -1.01 118.78 -18.74
C ASN A 766 -1.12 120.10 -17.98
N ASN A 767 -0.43 120.24 -16.83
CA ASN A 767 -0.33 121.50 -16.10
C ASN A 767 0.42 122.57 -16.92
N ASN A 768 1.41 122.17 -17.73
CA ASN A 768 2.08 123.05 -18.70
C ASN A 768 1.26 123.29 -20.00
N LYS A 769 -0.05 123.00 -19.99
CA LYS A 769 -1.01 123.26 -21.07
C LYS A 769 -2.24 124.08 -20.62
N THR A 770 -2.20 124.59 -19.39
CA THR A 770 -3.14 125.58 -18.82
C THR A 770 -2.38 126.83 -18.43
#